data_AF-A0A421J4R1-F1
#
_entry.id   AF-A0A421J4R1-F1
#
_cell.length_a   1.000
_cell.length_b   1.000
_cell.length_c   1.000
_cell.angle_alpha   90.00
_cell.angle_beta   90.00
_cell.angle_gamma   90.00
#
_symmetry.space_group_name_H-M   'P 1'
#
loop_
_entity.id
_entity.type
_entity.pdbx_description
1 polymer ?
#
loop_
_entity_poly.entity_id
_entity_poly.type
_entity_poly.pdbx_seq_one_letter_code
_entity_poly.pdbx_strand_id
1 'polypeptide(L)'
;MESDNGGTAQTPPNKFASALQAWSEIDLPNLQKKLDEQGLEIKREQKSSLVSRKNLAAKTREFKKLPDPEKLESLKSLLKLYQNENDSLTTKRTNVEKYFFSFYRVMAEAPDPRPLLEASLASVISSSEAETYKKEISDLKDELARRADYDQLKQRMLDSEQKAAETLGAKLTAKDDEYKALIDEKESNWQEKEKGLRDQLASAKHTIEELRTSKEVTELQLSSQSSGAVPADSAAVLAELEMATRDAEFSKKRAIELENRNENLRRELSMSKSKLDAGDFQKESTQKMFELESENARALATLSQVRSKLQDAQKHLRDKSELYERQTNQLAVEVRGLKARLEATNDYDELKQELHILRQLEFGTGDDENESGSPEFDSLLMQRNRALTKELADMRAQHDGLVETIQRLEQAAQNTSTELHHAHSINRKLERDLQEAVEAHRFNDNASMISGVSRFTGMTRGTASSDEPQSILPIVTKQRDRFRDRCTELEEEVRKQTAVIGEYKRQVRQLKNDNEELYERTRYLASNGTSGSGRRVFQPKPNMDLENNPYRQSYESKLHPIEQFRMQEQERISSRLSPAERLFISLTRAVLATRATRMLFLIYCVGLHCVVMIVTIYAMSLNTTMLPEVGLNSSTGGVANGLSGKSVMHLIFFAFIAVAIAYGYLSLNTHKMADETNKHPHQDELIVDIGGKKVPWSSVNKPHTRILDADKHKPVPNPDTFPDIEPDAKKREEQLAAERRKNN
;
A
#
# COMPACT_ATOMS: atom_id res chain seq x y z
N MET A 1 21.41 17.34 41.13
CA MET A 1 20.80 18.39 40.30
C MET A 1 21.79 18.69 39.20
N GLU A 2 21.54 18.16 38.01
CA GLU A 2 22.07 18.67 36.74
C GLU A 2 21.16 18.03 35.68
N SER A 3 20.17 18.78 35.21
CA SER A 3 19.15 18.27 34.29
C SER A 3 19.62 18.51 32.86
N ASP A 4 20.33 17.54 32.27
CA ASP A 4 20.73 17.65 30.87
C ASP A 4 19.57 17.28 29.92
N ASN A 5 19.52 18.00 28.82
CA ASN A 5 18.29 18.31 28.10
C ASN A 5 18.04 17.28 26.98
N GLY A 6 17.12 16.34 27.23
CA GLY A 6 16.67 15.34 26.25
C GLY A 6 15.90 15.95 25.07
N GLY A 7 16.62 16.63 24.18
CA GLY A 7 16.09 17.29 22.99
C GLY A 7 15.44 16.31 22.03
N THR A 8 14.12 16.15 22.13
CA THR A 8 13.33 15.39 21.14
C THR A 8 13.45 16.04 19.77
N ALA A 9 14.10 15.34 18.84
CA ALA A 9 14.31 15.81 17.48
C ALA A 9 12.98 15.91 16.72
N GLN A 10 12.34 17.09 16.78
CA GLN A 10 11.30 17.47 15.83
C GLN A 10 11.97 17.68 14.47
N THR A 11 12.01 16.64 13.64
CA THR A 11 12.46 16.78 12.25
C THR A 11 11.30 17.31 11.42
N PRO A 12 11.29 18.58 11.00
CA PRO A 12 10.23 19.10 10.14
C PRO A 12 10.24 18.35 8.79
N PRO A 13 9.07 18.09 8.18
CA PRO A 13 8.94 17.26 6.99
C PRO A 13 9.80 17.77 5.81
N ASN A 14 10.03 19.09 5.74
CA ASN A 14 10.87 19.70 4.69
C ASN A 14 12.37 19.36 4.83
N LYS A 15 12.89 19.05 6.03
CA LYS A 15 14.31 18.70 6.20
C LYS A 15 14.63 17.34 5.61
N PHE A 16 13.73 16.36 5.69
CA PHE A 16 13.93 15.05 5.07
C PHE A 16 13.91 15.14 3.54
N ALA A 17 12.95 15.86 2.96
CA ALA A 17 12.88 16.08 1.52
C ALA A 17 14.10 16.87 1.01
N SER A 18 14.48 17.95 1.69
CA SER A 18 15.68 18.74 1.37
C SER A 18 16.97 17.94 1.54
N ALA A 19 17.07 17.06 2.54
CA ALA A 19 18.22 16.19 2.73
C ALA A 19 18.30 15.10 1.66
N LEU A 20 17.18 14.47 1.30
CA LEU A 20 17.12 13.51 0.19
C LEU A 20 17.52 14.17 -1.14
N GLN A 21 17.03 15.39 -1.38
CA GLN A 21 17.40 16.19 -2.53
C GLN A 21 18.90 16.52 -2.52
N ALA A 22 19.45 17.04 -1.42
CA ALA A 22 20.87 17.33 -1.29
C ALA A 22 21.74 16.08 -1.54
N TRP A 23 21.42 14.93 -0.95
CA TRP A 23 22.14 13.68 -1.21
C TRP A 23 21.99 13.17 -2.64
N SER A 24 20.89 13.49 -3.33
CA SER A 24 20.72 13.19 -4.76
C SER A 24 21.53 14.13 -5.66
N GLU A 25 21.65 15.41 -5.31
CA GLU A 25 22.43 16.43 -6.03
C GLU A 25 23.95 16.25 -5.82
N ILE A 26 24.36 15.76 -4.64
CA ILE A 26 25.74 15.37 -4.32
C ILE A 26 26.21 14.21 -5.20
N ASP A 27 25.31 13.28 -5.56
CA ASP A 27 25.55 12.10 -6.40
C ASP A 27 26.82 11.34 -5.97
N LEU A 28 26.73 10.65 -4.83
CA LEU A 28 27.86 9.95 -4.20
C LEU A 28 28.67 9.07 -5.19
N PRO A 29 28.05 8.28 -6.11
CA PRO A 29 28.79 7.53 -7.13
C PRO A 29 29.64 8.40 -8.07
N ASN A 30 29.13 9.55 -8.52
CA ASN A 30 29.90 10.44 -9.41
C ASN A 30 30.89 11.32 -8.63
N LEU A 31 30.61 11.67 -7.37
CA LEU A 31 31.59 12.29 -6.48
C LEU A 31 32.76 11.34 -6.19
N GLN A 32 32.48 10.06 -5.94
CA GLN A 32 33.51 9.03 -5.73
C GLN A 32 34.42 8.89 -6.95
N LYS A 33 33.86 8.78 -8.17
CA LYS A 33 34.67 8.73 -9.41
C LYS A 33 35.58 9.94 -9.57
N LYS A 34 35.08 11.16 -9.32
CA LYS A 34 35.89 12.39 -9.37
C LYS A 34 37.03 12.36 -8.34
N LEU A 35 36.76 11.86 -7.13
CA LEU A 35 37.77 11.74 -6.07
C LEU A 35 38.81 10.66 -6.39
N ASP A 36 38.41 9.55 -7.00
CA ASP A 36 39.31 8.50 -7.49
C ASP A 36 40.22 9.02 -8.63
N GLU A 37 39.67 9.77 -9.58
CA GLU A 37 40.44 10.44 -10.65
C GLU A 37 41.46 11.45 -10.09
N GLN A 38 41.03 12.30 -9.15
CA GLN A 38 41.91 13.26 -8.45
C GLN A 38 43.00 12.53 -7.64
N GLY A 39 42.65 11.47 -6.90
CA GLY A 39 43.60 10.66 -6.14
C GLY A 39 44.62 9.94 -7.03
N LEU A 40 44.20 9.47 -8.21
CA LEU A 40 45.11 8.93 -9.23
C LEU A 40 46.05 10.01 -9.77
N GLU A 41 45.58 11.24 -10.00
CA GLU A 41 46.41 12.33 -10.48
C GLU A 41 47.45 12.76 -9.44
N ILE A 42 47.06 12.94 -8.18
CA ILE A 42 47.99 13.21 -7.07
C ILE A 42 49.07 12.12 -7.00
N LYS A 43 48.70 10.85 -7.22
CA LYS A 43 49.65 9.72 -7.24
C LYS A 43 50.58 9.75 -8.47
N ARG A 44 50.15 10.27 -9.62
CA ARG A 44 51.02 10.55 -10.79
C ARG A 44 51.96 11.71 -10.52
N GLU A 45 51.45 12.82 -9.99
CA GLU A 45 52.22 14.01 -9.62
C GLU A 45 53.31 13.70 -8.57
N GLN A 46 52.99 12.88 -7.57
CA GLN A 46 53.94 12.40 -6.56
C GLN A 46 55.07 11.58 -7.19
N LYS A 47 54.75 10.62 -8.07
CA LYS A 47 55.75 9.85 -8.82
C LYS A 47 56.61 10.76 -9.71
N SER A 48 55.99 11.73 -10.38
CA SER A 48 56.66 12.72 -11.22
C SER A 48 57.66 13.56 -10.41
N SER A 49 57.27 14.09 -9.24
CA SER A 49 58.18 14.85 -8.37
C SER A 49 59.34 14.00 -7.81
N LEU A 50 59.12 12.72 -7.53
CA LEU A 50 60.22 11.82 -7.15
C LEU A 50 61.23 11.61 -8.27
N VAL A 51 60.78 11.59 -9.54
CA VAL A 51 61.67 11.49 -10.71
C VAL A 51 62.38 12.82 -10.99
N SER A 52 61.67 13.95 -11.00
CA SER A 52 62.29 15.26 -11.21
C SER A 52 63.29 15.59 -10.10
N ARG A 53 62.99 15.32 -8.82
CA ARG A 53 63.93 15.46 -7.70
C ARG A 53 65.19 14.59 -7.86
N LYS A 54 65.06 13.35 -8.36
CA LYS A 54 66.21 12.48 -8.68
C LYS A 54 67.05 13.06 -9.82
N ASN A 55 66.41 13.55 -10.89
CA ASN A 55 67.09 14.16 -12.03
C ASN A 55 67.80 15.47 -11.65
N LEU A 56 67.18 16.28 -10.80
CA LEU A 56 67.74 17.51 -10.24
C LEU A 56 68.97 17.21 -9.38
N ALA A 57 68.91 16.17 -8.53
CA ALA A 57 70.03 15.71 -7.73
C ALA A 57 71.18 15.14 -8.59
N ALA A 58 70.87 14.44 -9.68
CA ALA A 58 71.86 13.96 -10.66
C ALA A 58 72.57 15.14 -11.34
N LYS A 59 71.82 16.09 -11.92
CA LYS A 59 72.39 17.30 -12.55
C LYS A 59 73.19 18.17 -11.57
N THR A 60 72.78 18.22 -10.30
CA THR A 60 73.54 18.91 -9.24
C THR A 60 74.86 18.20 -8.91
N ARG A 61 74.92 16.87 -9.02
CA ARG A 61 76.16 16.09 -8.88
C ARG A 61 77.07 16.22 -10.11
N GLU A 62 76.51 16.28 -11.31
CA GLU A 62 77.24 16.52 -12.56
C GLU A 62 77.84 17.93 -12.57
N PHE A 63 77.05 18.94 -12.23
CA PHE A 63 77.50 20.33 -12.08
C PHE A 63 78.72 20.48 -11.16
N LYS A 64 78.74 19.75 -10.03
CA LYS A 64 79.89 19.75 -9.10
C LYS A 64 81.17 19.13 -9.68
N LYS A 65 81.09 18.34 -10.76
CA LYS A 65 82.23 17.68 -11.41
C LYS A 65 82.81 18.45 -12.61
N LEU A 66 82.10 19.46 -13.12
CA LEU A 66 82.58 20.30 -14.23
C LEU A 66 83.82 21.12 -13.82
N PRO A 67 84.65 21.58 -14.77
CA PRO A 67 85.68 22.59 -14.53
C PRO A 67 85.06 23.99 -14.34
N ASP A 68 85.78 24.89 -13.66
CA ASP A 68 85.24 26.20 -13.24
C ASP A 68 84.67 27.12 -14.34
N PRO A 69 85.23 27.24 -15.57
CA PRO A 69 84.58 28.04 -16.63
C PRO A 69 83.22 27.46 -17.05
N GLU A 70 83.11 26.13 -17.18
CA GLU A 70 81.88 25.44 -17.60
C GLU A 70 80.79 25.44 -16.49
N LYS A 71 81.18 25.56 -15.22
CA LYS A 71 80.23 25.80 -14.12
C LYS A 71 79.48 27.10 -14.30
N LEU A 72 80.14 28.16 -14.75
CA LEU A 72 79.52 29.49 -14.84
C LEU A 72 78.41 29.52 -15.91
N GLU A 73 78.61 28.82 -17.03
CA GLU A 73 77.61 28.64 -18.08
C GLU A 73 76.45 27.71 -17.64
N SER A 74 76.76 26.57 -17.02
CA SER A 74 75.77 25.56 -16.62
C SER A 74 74.93 25.97 -15.39
N LEU A 75 75.41 26.89 -14.55
CA LEU A 75 74.70 27.39 -13.36
C LEU A 75 73.32 27.95 -13.70
N LYS A 76 73.21 28.72 -14.79
CA LYS A 76 71.95 29.32 -15.25
C LYS A 76 70.91 28.26 -15.65
N SER A 77 71.37 27.16 -16.25
CA SER A 77 70.53 26.01 -16.60
C SER A 77 70.07 25.26 -15.35
N LEU A 78 70.97 25.01 -14.40
CA LEU A 78 70.65 24.34 -13.15
C LEU A 78 69.66 25.16 -12.29
N LEU A 79 69.88 26.46 -12.14
CA LEU A 79 68.98 27.36 -11.40
C LEU A 79 67.57 27.35 -11.99
N LYS A 80 67.45 27.38 -13.33
CA LYS A 80 66.15 27.31 -14.01
C LYS A 80 65.45 25.97 -13.79
N LEU A 81 66.18 24.86 -13.63
CA LEU A 81 65.58 23.57 -13.27
C LEU A 81 65.08 23.54 -11.81
N TYR A 82 65.81 24.17 -10.88
CA TYR A 82 65.36 24.34 -9.49
C TYR A 82 64.11 25.21 -9.41
N GLN A 83 64.08 26.32 -10.16
CA GLN A 83 62.92 27.20 -10.27
C GLN A 83 61.70 26.44 -10.82
N ASN A 84 61.86 25.74 -11.95
CA ASN A 84 60.77 24.95 -12.56
C ASN A 84 60.22 23.86 -11.62
N GLU A 85 61.05 23.18 -10.82
CA GLU A 85 60.55 22.21 -9.83
C GLU A 85 59.80 22.90 -8.69
N ASN A 86 60.29 24.05 -8.21
CA ASN A 86 59.59 24.82 -7.17
C ASN A 86 58.23 25.33 -7.66
N ASP A 87 58.17 25.90 -8.87
CA ASP A 87 56.92 26.37 -9.49
C ASP A 87 55.95 25.19 -9.74
N SER A 88 56.48 24.02 -10.14
CA SER A 88 55.69 22.79 -10.27
C SER A 88 55.15 22.30 -8.91
N LEU A 89 55.94 22.33 -7.85
CA LEU A 89 55.52 21.96 -6.50
C LEU A 89 54.47 22.91 -5.94
N THR A 90 54.61 24.22 -6.16
CA THR A 90 53.61 25.22 -5.79
C THR A 90 52.29 24.98 -6.54
N THR A 91 52.36 24.71 -7.84
CA THR A 91 51.17 24.39 -8.66
C THR A 91 50.46 23.12 -8.16
N LYS A 92 51.20 22.03 -7.91
CA LYS A 92 50.67 20.78 -7.35
C LYS A 92 50.01 21.00 -5.99
N ARG A 93 50.64 21.76 -5.10
CA ARG A 93 50.09 22.13 -3.80
C ARG A 93 48.74 22.85 -3.95
N THR A 94 48.67 23.87 -4.81
CA THR A 94 47.44 24.62 -5.06
C THR A 94 46.34 23.72 -5.67
N ASN A 95 46.70 22.77 -6.53
CA ASN A 95 45.75 21.77 -7.05
C ASN A 95 45.20 20.86 -5.94
N VAL A 96 46.06 20.33 -5.05
CA VAL A 96 45.65 19.50 -3.91
C VAL A 96 44.73 20.26 -2.95
N GLU A 97 45.09 21.50 -2.61
CA GLU A 97 44.25 22.39 -1.78
C GLU A 97 42.89 22.63 -2.46
N LYS A 98 42.87 22.89 -3.77
CA LYS A 98 41.64 23.06 -4.57
C LYS A 98 40.76 21.79 -4.59
N TYR A 99 41.35 20.60 -4.77
CA TYR A 99 40.62 19.34 -4.73
C TYR A 99 40.01 19.11 -3.34
N PHE A 100 40.80 19.29 -2.28
CA PHE A 100 40.32 19.16 -0.89
C PHE A 100 39.16 20.11 -0.59
N PHE A 101 39.28 21.41 -0.88
CA PHE A 101 38.20 22.36 -0.62
C PHE A 101 36.96 22.10 -1.49
N SER A 102 37.13 21.60 -2.73
CA SER A 102 35.98 21.22 -3.57
C SER A 102 35.18 20.05 -2.98
N PHE A 103 35.84 19.05 -2.43
CA PHE A 103 35.19 17.93 -1.74
C PHE A 103 34.60 18.36 -0.39
N TYR A 104 35.38 19.09 0.43
CA TYR A 104 34.96 19.55 1.74
C TYR A 104 33.69 20.39 1.67
N ARG A 105 33.58 21.30 0.68
CA ARG A 105 32.38 22.12 0.49
C ARG A 105 31.13 21.27 0.25
N VAL A 106 31.20 20.31 -0.68
CA VAL A 106 30.09 19.41 -1.03
C VAL A 106 29.66 18.56 0.17
N MET A 107 30.61 18.11 1.00
CA MET A 107 30.30 17.31 2.20
C MET A 107 29.90 18.14 3.42
N ALA A 108 30.32 19.41 3.53
CA ALA A 108 29.95 20.30 4.64
C ALA A 108 28.57 20.95 4.45
N GLU A 109 28.13 21.12 3.20
CA GLU A 109 26.76 21.51 2.86
C GLU A 109 25.76 20.33 2.98
N ALA A 110 26.26 19.09 3.14
CA ALA A 110 25.45 17.87 3.23
C ALA A 110 24.85 17.65 4.64
N PRO A 111 23.53 17.41 4.78
CA PRO A 111 22.91 17.07 6.06
C PRO A 111 23.17 15.62 6.47
N ASP A 112 23.21 15.34 7.78
CA ASP A 112 23.45 13.98 8.32
C ASP A 112 22.48 12.93 7.71
N PRO A 113 22.97 11.85 7.08
CA PRO A 113 22.13 10.82 6.48
C PRO A 113 21.57 9.83 7.52
N ARG A 114 22.09 9.78 8.76
CA ARG A 114 21.68 8.79 9.75
C ARG A 114 20.19 8.86 10.11
N PRO A 115 19.56 10.05 10.35
CA PRO A 115 18.13 10.12 10.63
C PRO A 115 17.24 9.69 9.44
N LEU A 116 17.69 9.88 8.20
CA LEU A 116 16.98 9.38 7.00
C LEU A 116 16.99 7.84 6.96
N LEU A 117 18.13 7.22 7.28
CA LEU A 117 18.28 5.77 7.31
C LEU A 117 17.50 5.14 8.48
N GLU A 118 17.51 5.76 9.66
CA GLU A 118 16.72 5.30 10.81
C GLU A 118 15.20 5.44 10.55
N ALA A 119 14.74 6.54 9.93
CA ALA A 119 13.33 6.74 9.58
C ALA A 119 12.84 5.78 8.48
N SER A 120 13.66 5.53 7.44
CA SER A 120 13.32 4.57 6.38
C SER A 120 13.34 3.13 6.88
N LEU A 121 14.31 2.76 7.74
CA LEU A 121 14.33 1.46 8.42
C LEU A 121 13.08 1.27 9.29
N ALA A 122 12.69 2.28 10.08
CA ALA A 122 11.46 2.24 10.88
C ALA A 122 10.21 2.08 9.99
N SER A 123 10.15 2.80 8.85
CA SER A 123 9.05 2.68 7.88
C SER A 123 8.97 1.32 7.19
N VAL A 124 10.11 0.66 6.95
CA VAL A 124 10.17 -0.70 6.39
C VAL A 124 9.77 -1.74 7.44
N ILE A 125 10.18 -1.56 8.70
CA ILE A 125 9.77 -2.42 9.82
C ILE A 125 8.27 -2.25 10.13
N SER A 126 7.70 -1.05 9.92
CA SER A 126 6.25 -0.80 10.01
C SER A 126 5.51 -1.03 8.68
N SER A 127 6.16 -1.59 7.66
CA SER A 127 5.51 -1.91 6.39
C SER A 127 4.35 -2.90 6.60
N SER A 128 3.33 -2.82 5.77
CA SER A 128 2.15 -3.70 5.82
C SER A 128 2.51 -5.18 5.79
N GLU A 129 3.64 -5.55 5.16
CA GLU A 129 4.15 -6.92 5.08
C GLU A 129 4.52 -7.49 6.46
N ALA A 130 5.14 -6.68 7.33
CA ALA A 130 5.47 -7.09 8.69
C ALA A 130 4.19 -7.29 9.54
N GLU A 131 3.16 -6.48 9.33
CA GLU A 131 1.86 -6.64 9.99
C GLU A 131 1.04 -7.81 9.42
N THR A 132 1.16 -8.13 8.12
CA THR A 132 0.55 -9.36 7.56
C THR A 132 1.23 -10.60 8.10
N TYR A 133 2.57 -10.64 8.19
CA TYR A 133 3.27 -11.78 8.78
C TYR A 133 2.99 -11.95 10.28
N LYS A 134 2.83 -10.85 11.04
CA LYS A 134 2.38 -10.92 12.44
C LYS A 134 0.97 -11.52 12.57
N LYS A 135 0.04 -11.15 11.68
CA LYS A 135 -1.31 -11.73 11.64
C LYS A 135 -1.28 -13.20 11.26
N GLU A 136 -0.55 -13.57 10.21
CA GLU A 136 -0.39 -14.96 9.78
C GLU A 136 0.24 -15.84 10.90
N ILE A 137 1.25 -15.33 11.62
CA ILE A 137 1.82 -15.99 12.80
C ILE A 137 0.79 -16.11 13.95
N SER A 138 -0.13 -15.15 14.09
CA SER A 138 -1.22 -15.22 15.07
C SER A 138 -2.26 -16.29 14.67
N ASP A 139 -2.72 -16.25 13.43
CA ASP A 139 -3.71 -17.18 12.89
C ASP A 139 -3.20 -18.64 12.91
N LEU A 140 -1.91 -18.85 12.57
CA LEU A 140 -1.24 -20.15 12.68
C LEU A 140 -1.10 -20.64 14.12
N LYS A 141 -0.90 -19.73 15.09
CA LYS A 141 -0.87 -20.09 16.52
C LYS A 141 -2.25 -20.46 17.04
N ASP A 142 -3.28 -19.71 16.68
CA ASP A 142 -4.67 -19.99 17.06
C ASP A 142 -5.14 -21.33 16.47
N GLU A 143 -4.78 -21.62 15.22
CA GLU A 143 -5.08 -22.91 14.58
C GLU A 143 -4.31 -24.07 15.21
N LEU A 144 -3.04 -23.87 15.60
CA LEU A 144 -2.28 -24.88 16.34
C LEU A 144 -2.83 -25.12 17.75
N ALA A 145 -3.30 -24.07 18.43
CA ALA A 145 -4.00 -24.19 19.71
C ALA A 145 -5.31 -24.96 19.58
N ARG A 146 -6.15 -24.66 18.57
CA ARG A 146 -7.39 -25.43 18.30
C ARG A 146 -7.13 -26.90 18.03
N ARG A 147 -6.04 -27.24 17.34
CA ARG A 147 -5.66 -28.64 17.09
C ARG A 147 -5.23 -29.34 18.37
N ALA A 148 -4.44 -28.68 19.22
CA ALA A 148 -4.07 -29.20 20.53
C ALA A 148 -5.31 -29.42 21.43
N ASP A 149 -6.26 -28.48 21.44
CA ASP A 149 -7.53 -28.62 22.16
C ASP A 149 -8.39 -29.77 21.59
N TYR A 150 -8.41 -29.95 20.27
CA TYR A 150 -9.12 -31.06 19.61
C TYR A 150 -8.52 -32.43 19.96
N ASP A 151 -7.19 -32.55 19.97
CA ASP A 151 -6.51 -33.79 20.35
C ASP A 151 -6.73 -34.11 21.85
N GLN A 152 -6.73 -33.10 22.73
CA GLN A 152 -7.10 -33.27 24.15
C GLN A 152 -8.57 -33.69 24.32
N LEU A 153 -9.49 -33.09 23.55
CA LEU A 153 -10.91 -33.46 23.59
C LEU A 153 -11.12 -34.89 23.11
N LYS A 154 -10.41 -35.30 22.05
CA LYS A 154 -10.41 -36.67 21.53
C LYS A 154 -9.85 -37.67 22.54
N GLN A 155 -8.76 -37.37 23.24
CA GLN A 155 -8.25 -38.21 24.33
C GLN A 155 -9.28 -38.34 25.46
N ARG A 156 -9.88 -37.24 25.93
CA ARG A 156 -10.92 -37.30 26.98
C ARG A 156 -12.15 -38.10 26.57
N MET A 157 -12.55 -38.02 25.30
CA MET A 157 -13.65 -38.80 24.77
C MET A 157 -13.31 -40.30 24.79
N LEU A 158 -12.13 -40.68 24.30
CA LEU A 158 -11.64 -42.06 24.31
C LEU A 158 -11.49 -42.61 25.74
N ASP A 159 -10.94 -41.84 26.68
CA ASP A 159 -10.88 -42.21 28.11
C ASP A 159 -12.28 -42.43 28.71
N SER A 160 -13.27 -41.61 28.30
CA SER A 160 -14.65 -41.74 28.78
C SER A 160 -15.36 -42.96 28.20
N GLU A 161 -15.11 -43.30 26.93
CA GLU A 161 -15.59 -44.52 26.29
C GLU A 161 -14.95 -45.77 26.90
N GLN A 162 -13.64 -45.74 27.17
CA GLN A 162 -12.94 -46.84 27.83
C GLN A 162 -13.49 -47.08 29.25
N LYS A 163 -13.68 -46.03 30.06
CA LYS A 163 -14.30 -46.15 31.38
C LYS A 163 -15.75 -46.65 31.31
N ALA A 164 -16.51 -46.24 30.29
CA ALA A 164 -17.86 -46.78 30.05
C ALA A 164 -17.81 -48.28 29.72
N ALA A 165 -16.86 -48.71 28.88
CA ALA A 165 -16.66 -50.13 28.56
C ALA A 165 -16.20 -50.95 29.77
N GLU A 166 -15.28 -50.43 30.59
CA GLU A 166 -14.82 -51.06 31.84
C GLU A 166 -15.97 -51.23 32.85
N THR A 167 -16.79 -50.20 33.06
CA THR A 167 -17.96 -50.28 33.95
C THR A 167 -19.06 -51.19 33.42
N LEU A 168 -19.22 -51.30 32.09
CA LEU A 168 -20.12 -52.29 31.47
C LEU A 168 -19.59 -53.72 31.67
N GLY A 169 -18.28 -53.93 31.45
CA GLY A 169 -17.61 -55.21 31.67
C GLY A 169 -17.74 -55.68 33.12
N ALA A 170 -17.47 -54.81 34.10
CA ALA A 170 -17.63 -55.12 35.51
C ALA A 170 -19.07 -55.46 35.92
N LYS A 171 -20.07 -54.83 35.28
CA LYS A 171 -21.49 -55.18 35.48
C LYS A 171 -21.84 -56.54 34.86
N LEU A 172 -21.28 -56.86 33.70
CA LEU A 172 -21.48 -58.16 33.06
C LEU A 172 -20.87 -59.29 33.89
N THR A 173 -19.62 -59.15 34.34
CA THR A 173 -18.97 -60.15 35.20
C THR A 173 -19.72 -60.33 36.53
N ALA A 174 -20.18 -59.24 37.16
CA ALA A 174 -20.98 -59.33 38.38
C ALA A 174 -22.32 -60.07 38.15
N LYS A 175 -22.95 -59.90 36.98
CA LYS A 175 -24.17 -60.64 36.62
C LYS A 175 -23.89 -62.10 36.27
N ASP A 176 -22.79 -62.40 35.60
CA ASP A 176 -22.36 -63.78 35.33
C ASP A 176 -22.06 -64.53 36.64
N ASP A 177 -21.44 -63.87 37.62
CA ASP A 177 -21.15 -64.45 38.93
C ASP A 177 -22.42 -64.61 39.80
N GLU A 178 -23.38 -63.69 39.71
CA GLU A 178 -24.72 -63.84 40.30
C GLU A 178 -25.46 -65.05 39.70
N TYR A 179 -25.41 -65.23 38.37
CA TYR A 179 -26.02 -66.39 37.71
C TYR A 179 -25.31 -67.71 38.05
N LYS A 180 -23.97 -67.73 38.15
CA LYS A 180 -23.23 -68.91 38.64
C LYS A 180 -23.65 -69.27 40.05
N ALA A 181 -23.66 -68.31 40.98
CA ALA A 181 -24.07 -68.55 42.37
C ALA A 181 -25.50 -69.09 42.47
N LEU A 182 -26.43 -68.58 41.64
CA LEU A 182 -27.79 -69.12 41.54
C LEU A 182 -27.83 -70.54 40.98
N ILE A 183 -27.01 -70.87 39.97
CA ILE A 183 -26.91 -72.22 39.41
C ILE A 183 -26.33 -73.18 40.45
N ASP A 184 -25.23 -72.81 41.11
CA ASP A 184 -24.60 -73.60 42.18
C ASP A 184 -25.56 -73.85 43.35
N GLU A 185 -26.32 -72.84 43.77
CA GLU A 185 -27.36 -72.97 44.80
C GLU A 185 -28.48 -73.93 44.34
N LYS A 186 -28.95 -73.84 43.08
CA LYS A 186 -29.94 -74.78 42.56
C LYS A 186 -29.38 -76.20 42.45
N GLU A 187 -28.13 -76.36 42.01
CA GLU A 187 -27.50 -77.68 41.95
C GLU A 187 -27.38 -78.29 43.34
N SER A 188 -26.91 -77.54 44.33
CA SER A 188 -26.83 -77.99 45.73
C SER A 188 -28.20 -78.39 46.29
N ASN A 189 -29.24 -77.57 46.06
CA ASN A 189 -30.63 -77.91 46.43
C ASN A 189 -31.14 -79.18 45.74
N TRP A 190 -30.76 -79.43 44.48
CA TRP A 190 -31.13 -80.66 43.76
C TRP A 190 -30.36 -81.87 44.29
N GLN A 191 -29.07 -81.74 44.56
CA GLN A 191 -28.25 -82.78 45.18
C GLN A 191 -28.77 -83.14 46.59
N GLU A 192 -29.19 -82.16 47.39
CA GLU A 192 -29.79 -82.40 48.71
C GLU A 192 -31.16 -83.10 48.61
N LYS A 193 -32.03 -82.68 47.69
CA LYS A 193 -33.29 -83.40 47.41
C LYS A 193 -33.06 -84.83 46.93
N GLU A 194 -32.10 -85.03 46.04
CA GLU A 194 -31.75 -86.34 45.50
C GLU A 194 -31.18 -87.24 46.61
N LYS A 195 -30.34 -86.69 47.51
CA LYS A 195 -29.88 -87.36 48.72
C LYS A 195 -31.05 -87.70 49.66
N GLY A 196 -31.96 -86.75 49.95
CA GLY A 196 -33.13 -86.99 50.78
C GLY A 196 -34.06 -88.09 50.23
N LEU A 197 -34.23 -88.15 48.89
CA LEU A 197 -34.95 -89.24 48.23
C LEU A 197 -34.19 -90.57 48.30
N ARG A 198 -32.85 -90.58 48.19
CA ARG A 198 -32.03 -91.78 48.44
C ARG A 198 -32.16 -92.26 49.88
N ASP A 199 -32.15 -91.34 50.85
CA ASP A 199 -32.25 -91.65 52.28
C ASP A 199 -33.66 -92.19 52.61
N GLN A 200 -34.73 -91.61 52.03
CA GLN A 200 -36.10 -92.16 52.12
C GLN A 200 -36.22 -93.55 51.47
N LEU A 201 -35.56 -93.77 50.33
CA LEU A 201 -35.53 -95.08 49.67
C LEU A 201 -34.71 -96.11 50.48
N ALA A 202 -33.65 -95.66 51.17
CA ALA A 202 -32.87 -96.49 52.08
C ALA A 202 -33.65 -96.82 53.36
N SER A 203 -34.36 -95.87 53.95
CA SER A 203 -35.22 -96.11 55.12
C SER A 203 -36.41 -96.99 54.74
N ALA A 204 -37.04 -96.79 53.58
CA ALA A 204 -38.11 -97.65 53.09
C ALA A 204 -37.60 -99.09 52.88
N LYS A 205 -36.43 -99.28 52.25
CA LYS A 205 -35.76 -100.59 52.16
C LYS A 205 -35.47 -101.19 53.54
N HIS A 206 -35.00 -100.38 54.50
CA HIS A 206 -34.73 -100.84 55.86
C HIS A 206 -36.03 -101.27 56.56
N THR A 207 -37.13 -100.52 56.45
CA THR A 207 -38.44 -100.93 57.00
C THR A 207 -39.02 -102.16 56.30
N ILE A 208 -38.76 -102.37 55.01
CA ILE A 208 -39.15 -103.61 54.31
C ILE A 208 -38.33 -104.79 54.84
N GLU A 209 -37.03 -104.59 55.11
CA GLU A 209 -36.17 -105.62 55.68
C GLU A 209 -36.51 -105.89 57.15
N GLU A 210 -36.78 -104.85 57.94
CA GLU A 210 -37.29 -104.97 59.31
C GLU A 210 -38.65 -105.66 59.33
N LEU A 211 -39.56 -105.37 58.39
CA LEU A 211 -40.83 -106.10 58.24
C LEU A 211 -40.65 -107.54 57.77
N ARG A 212 -39.55 -107.87 57.06
CA ARG A 212 -39.21 -109.25 56.69
C ARG A 212 -38.64 -110.00 57.88
N THR A 213 -37.69 -109.41 58.60
CA THR A 213 -37.13 -110.01 59.82
C THR A 213 -38.15 -110.05 60.94
N SER A 214 -39.06 -109.07 61.03
CA SER A 214 -40.19 -109.10 61.97
C SER A 214 -41.22 -110.10 61.52
N LYS A 215 -41.47 -110.29 60.22
CA LYS A 215 -42.31 -111.39 59.74
C LYS A 215 -41.68 -112.73 60.13
N GLU A 216 -40.41 -112.95 59.85
CA GLU A 216 -39.65 -114.15 60.22
C GLU A 216 -39.65 -114.36 61.74
N VAL A 217 -39.43 -113.31 62.54
CA VAL A 217 -39.55 -113.34 63.99
C VAL A 217 -40.99 -113.58 64.44
N THR A 218 -42.02 -113.09 63.75
CA THR A 218 -43.44 -113.42 64.06
C THR A 218 -43.83 -114.81 63.59
N GLU A 219 -43.15 -115.40 62.62
CA GLU A 219 -43.33 -116.77 62.15
C GLU A 219 -42.66 -117.73 63.15
N LEU A 220 -41.46 -117.37 63.62
CA LEU A 220 -40.75 -118.00 64.76
C LEU A 220 -41.49 -117.77 66.09
N GLN A 221 -42.13 -116.62 66.30
CA GLN A 221 -42.97 -116.34 67.47
C GLN A 221 -44.32 -117.03 67.35
N LEU A 222 -44.95 -117.18 66.19
CA LEU A 222 -46.11 -118.08 66.04
C LEU A 222 -45.71 -119.54 66.28
N SER A 223 -44.45 -119.91 66.01
CA SER A 223 -43.89 -121.22 66.39
C SER A 223 -43.56 -121.36 67.89
N SER A 224 -43.47 -120.26 68.66
CA SER A 224 -43.13 -120.26 70.10
C SER A 224 -44.18 -119.63 71.03
N GLN A 225 -45.21 -118.97 70.50
CA GLN A 225 -46.43 -118.48 71.17
C GLN A 225 -47.49 -119.58 71.31
N SER A 226 -47.03 -120.83 71.43
CA SER A 226 -47.76 -121.83 72.21
C SER A 226 -47.77 -121.51 73.71
N SER A 227 -47.05 -120.46 74.15
CA SER A 227 -47.03 -120.00 75.55
C SER A 227 -47.08 -118.46 75.71
N GLY A 228 -48.24 -117.97 76.13
CA GLY A 228 -48.38 -117.18 77.37
C GLY A 228 -47.95 -115.71 77.44
N ALA A 229 -48.95 -114.85 77.67
CA ALA A 229 -48.93 -113.58 78.41
C ALA A 229 -48.35 -112.31 77.74
N VAL A 230 -49.20 -111.28 77.68
CA VAL A 230 -48.85 -109.87 77.42
C VAL A 230 -48.56 -109.17 78.75
N PRO A 231 -47.41 -108.49 78.94
CA PRO A 231 -47.10 -107.76 80.17
C PRO A 231 -47.87 -106.43 80.30
N ALA A 232 -48.20 -106.04 81.53
CA ALA A 232 -48.91 -104.80 81.83
C ALA A 232 -48.02 -103.54 81.89
N ASP A 233 -46.72 -103.65 81.60
CA ASP A 233 -45.76 -102.53 81.65
C ASP A 233 -45.98 -101.48 80.55
N SER A 234 -46.78 -101.79 79.53
CA SER A 234 -47.04 -100.87 78.40
C SER A 234 -47.57 -99.51 78.83
N ALA A 235 -48.29 -99.38 79.96
CA ALA A 235 -48.81 -98.10 80.42
C ALA A 235 -47.72 -97.19 81.02
N ALA A 236 -46.76 -97.76 81.77
CA ALA A 236 -45.62 -97.02 82.30
C ALA A 236 -44.67 -96.61 81.16
N VAL A 237 -44.38 -97.55 80.24
CA VAL A 237 -43.54 -97.27 79.06
C VAL A 237 -44.22 -96.24 78.14
N LEU A 238 -45.55 -96.25 77.98
CA LEU A 238 -46.26 -95.20 77.24
C LEU A 238 -46.19 -93.83 77.93
N ALA A 239 -46.24 -93.76 79.26
CA ALA A 239 -46.11 -92.50 79.99
C ALA A 239 -44.67 -91.94 79.94
N GLU A 240 -43.66 -92.80 80.05
CA GLU A 240 -42.25 -92.42 79.84
C GLU A 240 -41.99 -92.01 78.38
N LEU A 241 -42.60 -92.69 77.41
CA LEU A 241 -42.56 -92.33 75.99
C LEU A 241 -43.28 -90.99 75.72
N GLU A 242 -44.42 -90.72 76.36
CA GLU A 242 -45.13 -89.44 76.26
C GLU A 242 -44.29 -88.29 76.87
N MET A 243 -43.63 -88.54 78.00
CA MET A 243 -42.71 -87.56 78.59
C MET A 243 -41.47 -87.33 77.71
N ALA A 244 -40.86 -88.39 77.18
CA ALA A 244 -39.70 -88.29 76.29
C ALA A 244 -40.04 -87.66 74.93
N THR A 245 -41.21 -87.94 74.36
CA THR A 245 -41.67 -87.29 73.11
C THR A 245 -41.99 -85.81 73.34
N ARG A 246 -42.60 -85.45 74.48
CA ARG A 246 -42.81 -84.05 74.88
C ARG A 246 -41.50 -83.29 75.10
N ASP A 247 -40.49 -83.90 75.72
CA ASP A 247 -39.16 -83.29 75.89
C ASP A 247 -38.39 -83.20 74.57
N ALA A 248 -38.56 -84.18 73.67
CA ALA A 248 -38.05 -84.13 72.30
C ALA A 248 -38.74 -83.03 71.46
N GLU A 249 -40.06 -82.86 71.60
CA GLU A 249 -40.81 -81.76 70.98
C GLU A 249 -40.35 -80.40 71.48
N PHE A 250 -40.15 -80.25 72.80
CA PHE A 250 -39.66 -79.00 73.39
C PHE A 250 -38.24 -78.68 72.91
N SER A 251 -37.37 -79.70 72.87
CA SER A 251 -36.01 -79.59 72.33
C SER A 251 -36.01 -79.22 70.85
N LYS A 252 -36.90 -79.81 70.04
CA LYS A 252 -37.07 -79.51 68.61
C LYS A 252 -37.63 -78.10 68.37
N LYS A 253 -38.61 -77.65 69.15
CA LYS A 253 -39.12 -76.26 69.12
C LYS A 253 -38.01 -75.25 69.45
N ARG A 254 -37.19 -75.54 70.47
CA ARG A 254 -36.02 -74.72 70.85
C ARG A 254 -34.91 -74.75 69.79
N ALA A 255 -34.69 -75.89 69.13
CA ALA A 255 -33.74 -75.99 68.01
C ALA A 255 -34.20 -75.11 66.83
N ILE A 256 -35.46 -75.22 66.41
CA ILE A 256 -36.05 -74.38 65.36
C ILE A 256 -36.00 -72.89 65.72
N GLU A 257 -36.24 -72.53 66.97
CA GLU A 257 -36.11 -71.12 67.41
C GLU A 257 -34.65 -70.64 67.37
N LEU A 258 -33.68 -71.47 67.78
CA LEU A 258 -32.26 -71.15 67.71
C LEU A 258 -31.73 -71.13 66.27
N GLU A 259 -32.28 -71.95 65.37
CA GLU A 259 -32.01 -71.94 63.94
C GLU A 259 -32.57 -70.67 63.30
N ASN A 260 -33.84 -70.32 63.54
CA ASN A 260 -34.44 -69.06 63.08
C ASN A 260 -33.68 -67.83 63.61
N ARG A 261 -33.22 -67.85 64.88
CA ARG A 261 -32.36 -66.80 65.44
C ARG A 261 -30.97 -66.78 64.81
N ASN A 262 -30.35 -67.94 64.53
CA ASN A 262 -29.10 -68.00 63.78
C ASN A 262 -29.27 -67.51 62.34
N GLU A 263 -30.38 -67.83 61.69
CA GLU A 263 -30.68 -67.41 60.33
C GLU A 263 -30.94 -65.91 60.28
N ASN A 264 -31.72 -65.35 61.20
CA ASN A 264 -31.88 -63.90 61.32
C ASN A 264 -30.57 -63.21 61.68
N LEU A 265 -29.78 -63.72 62.63
CA LEU A 265 -28.46 -63.14 62.94
C LEU A 265 -27.50 -63.27 61.76
N ARG A 266 -27.56 -64.35 60.95
CA ARG A 266 -26.77 -64.49 59.72
C ARG A 266 -27.29 -63.58 58.61
N ARG A 267 -28.60 -63.33 58.51
CA ARG A 267 -29.18 -62.33 57.61
C ARG A 267 -28.80 -60.92 58.04
N GLU A 268 -28.80 -60.59 59.33
CA GLU A 268 -28.35 -59.30 59.87
C GLU A 268 -26.84 -59.12 59.73
N LEU A 269 -26.04 -60.17 59.93
CA LEU A 269 -24.57 -60.15 59.73
C LEU A 269 -24.23 -60.13 58.23
N SER A 270 -25.03 -60.78 57.39
CA SER A 270 -24.98 -60.64 55.93
C SER A 270 -25.33 -59.21 55.52
N MET A 271 -26.46 -58.67 55.99
CA MET A 271 -26.94 -57.29 55.72
C MET A 271 -26.02 -56.21 56.29
N SER A 272 -25.24 -56.48 57.35
CA SER A 272 -24.24 -55.55 57.88
C SER A 272 -22.84 -55.72 57.26
N LYS A 273 -22.53 -56.88 56.67
CA LYS A 273 -21.40 -57.03 55.73
C LYS A 273 -21.71 -56.53 54.32
N SER A 274 -22.97 -56.59 53.90
CA SER A 274 -23.50 -56.08 52.63
C SER A 274 -24.08 -54.68 52.73
N LYS A 275 -24.02 -54.05 53.92
CA LYS A 275 -23.66 -52.64 54.03
C LYS A 275 -22.17 -52.56 53.67
N LEU A 276 -21.78 -52.40 52.41
CA LEU A 276 -21.93 -51.18 51.60
C LEU A 276 -21.54 -49.87 52.34
N ASP A 277 -21.64 -49.71 53.66
CA ASP A 277 -21.27 -48.46 54.34
C ASP A 277 -19.76 -48.14 54.19
N ALA A 278 -18.84 -49.10 54.37
CA ALA A 278 -17.41 -48.84 54.16
C ALA A 278 -17.02 -48.67 52.67
N GLY A 279 -17.64 -49.46 51.79
CA GLY A 279 -17.35 -49.45 50.35
C GLY A 279 -17.95 -48.24 49.64
N ASP A 280 -19.22 -47.92 49.90
CA ASP A 280 -19.94 -46.82 49.26
C ASP A 280 -19.58 -45.48 49.87
N PHE A 281 -19.29 -45.36 51.18
CA PHE A 281 -18.74 -44.11 51.71
C PHE A 281 -17.35 -43.81 51.12
N GLN A 282 -16.53 -44.84 50.87
CA GLN A 282 -15.23 -44.65 50.22
C GLN A 282 -15.35 -44.41 48.71
N LYS A 283 -16.37 -44.95 48.03
CA LYS A 283 -16.72 -44.57 46.64
C LYS A 283 -17.27 -43.15 46.58
N GLU A 284 -18.18 -42.75 47.46
CA GLU A 284 -18.78 -41.41 47.48
C GLU A 284 -17.71 -40.36 47.83
N SER A 285 -16.80 -40.67 48.75
CA SER A 285 -15.66 -39.82 49.09
C SER A 285 -14.65 -39.70 47.95
N THR A 286 -14.30 -40.80 47.26
CA THR A 286 -13.41 -40.73 46.08
C THR A 286 -14.09 -40.07 44.88
N GLN A 287 -15.40 -40.25 44.70
CA GLN A 287 -16.19 -39.56 43.67
C GLN A 287 -16.25 -38.05 43.95
N LYS A 288 -16.55 -37.62 45.19
CA LYS A 288 -16.49 -36.20 45.58
C LYS A 288 -15.08 -35.62 45.44
N MET A 289 -14.04 -36.39 45.77
CA MET A 289 -12.65 -35.96 45.57
C MET A 289 -12.35 -35.76 44.08
N PHE A 290 -12.75 -36.69 43.21
CA PHE A 290 -12.60 -36.56 41.76
C PHE A 290 -13.42 -35.39 41.18
N GLU A 291 -14.65 -35.20 41.65
CA GLU A 291 -15.49 -34.05 41.28
C GLU A 291 -14.81 -32.73 41.67
N LEU A 292 -14.32 -32.59 42.91
CA LEU A 292 -13.59 -31.41 43.40
C LEU A 292 -12.24 -31.20 42.71
N GLU A 293 -11.50 -32.26 42.35
CA GLU A 293 -10.28 -32.18 41.55
C GLU A 293 -10.57 -31.74 40.12
N SER A 294 -11.63 -32.27 39.51
CA SER A 294 -12.07 -31.87 38.16
C SER A 294 -12.56 -30.42 38.13
N GLU A 295 -13.24 -29.98 39.19
CA GLU A 295 -13.68 -28.59 39.35
C GLU A 295 -12.49 -27.66 39.60
N ASN A 296 -11.53 -28.03 40.44
CA ASN A 296 -10.28 -27.26 40.60
C ASN A 296 -9.48 -27.18 39.30
N ALA A 297 -9.35 -28.27 38.55
CA ALA A 297 -8.67 -28.28 37.25
C ALA A 297 -9.39 -27.35 36.25
N ARG A 298 -10.73 -27.38 36.22
CA ARG A 298 -11.55 -26.47 35.41
C ARG A 298 -11.42 -25.01 35.86
N ALA A 299 -11.40 -24.75 37.16
CA ALA A 299 -11.22 -23.42 37.74
C ALA A 299 -9.82 -22.87 37.44
N LEU A 300 -8.78 -23.68 37.53
CA LEU A 300 -7.41 -23.30 37.18
C LEU A 300 -7.28 -23.00 35.67
N ALA A 301 -7.92 -23.81 34.81
CA ALA A 301 -7.93 -23.59 33.37
C ALA A 301 -8.71 -22.33 32.95
N THR A 302 -9.87 -22.05 33.56
CA THR A 302 -10.59 -20.80 33.30
C THR A 302 -9.84 -19.60 33.86
N LEU A 303 -9.21 -19.71 35.03
CA LEU A 303 -8.42 -18.65 35.64
C LEU A 303 -7.14 -18.35 34.84
N SER A 304 -6.46 -19.35 34.28
CA SER A 304 -5.32 -19.13 33.37
C SER A 304 -5.76 -18.49 32.05
N GLN A 305 -6.89 -18.92 31.47
CA GLN A 305 -7.46 -18.31 30.26
C GLN A 305 -7.86 -16.84 30.50
N VAL A 306 -8.47 -16.53 31.65
CA VAL A 306 -8.83 -15.15 32.04
C VAL A 306 -7.57 -14.31 32.27
N ARG A 307 -6.52 -14.87 32.89
CA ARG A 307 -5.22 -14.18 33.04
C ARG A 307 -4.58 -13.86 31.69
N SER A 308 -4.57 -14.79 30.73
CA SER A 308 -4.08 -14.51 29.36
C SER A 308 -4.88 -13.39 28.71
N LYS A 309 -6.22 -13.52 28.66
CA LYS A 309 -7.11 -12.50 28.09
C LYS A 309 -6.92 -11.11 28.74
N LEU A 310 -6.69 -11.07 30.06
CA LEU A 310 -6.40 -9.83 30.78
C LEU A 310 -5.04 -9.25 30.38
N GLN A 311 -3.99 -10.08 30.25
CA GLN A 311 -2.66 -9.67 29.82
C GLN A 311 -2.66 -9.16 28.38
N ASP A 312 -3.38 -9.84 27.48
CA ASP A 312 -3.55 -9.43 26.07
C ASP A 312 -4.34 -8.12 25.97
N ALA A 313 -5.42 -7.97 26.73
CA ALA A 313 -6.18 -6.72 26.83
C ALA A 313 -5.33 -5.58 27.42
N GLN A 314 -4.54 -5.83 28.47
CA GLN A 314 -3.61 -4.85 29.04
C GLN A 314 -2.54 -4.42 28.03
N LYS A 315 -1.96 -5.36 27.27
CA LYS A 315 -0.99 -5.06 26.22
C LYS A 315 -1.63 -4.19 25.13
N HIS A 316 -2.77 -4.61 24.59
CA HIS A 316 -3.49 -3.86 23.56
C HIS A 316 -3.94 -2.46 24.03
N LEU A 317 -4.26 -2.29 25.33
CA LEU A 317 -4.52 -0.98 25.91
C LEU A 317 -3.26 -0.12 26.05
N ARG A 318 -2.10 -0.70 26.39
CA ARG A 318 -0.80 0.02 26.37
C ARG A 318 -0.43 0.44 24.95
N ASP A 319 -0.50 -0.47 23.98
CA ASP A 319 -0.20 -0.20 22.58
C ASP A 319 -1.09 0.94 22.02
N LYS A 320 -2.38 0.97 22.41
CA LYS A 320 -3.29 2.09 22.11
C LYS A 320 -2.94 3.37 22.86
N SER A 321 -2.56 3.31 24.13
CA SER A 321 -2.13 4.47 24.91
C SER A 321 -0.92 5.13 24.27
N GLU A 322 0.10 4.36 23.90
CA GLU A 322 1.28 4.87 23.19
C GLU A 322 0.92 5.46 21.82
N LEU A 323 -0.01 4.85 21.08
CA LEU A 323 -0.48 5.38 19.80
C LEU A 323 -1.18 6.74 19.97
N TYR A 324 -2.09 6.85 20.94
CA TYR A 324 -2.79 8.11 21.23
C TYR A 324 -1.85 9.18 21.79
N GLU A 325 -0.85 8.80 22.58
CA GLU A 325 0.20 9.71 23.06
C GLU A 325 1.05 10.24 21.90
N ARG A 326 1.46 9.38 20.96
CA ARG A 326 2.17 9.79 19.73
C ARG A 326 1.31 10.73 18.87
N GLN A 327 0.02 10.43 18.68
CA GLN A 327 -0.91 11.30 17.95
C GLN A 327 -1.13 12.64 18.65
N THR A 328 -1.27 12.64 19.98
CA THR A 328 -1.40 13.87 20.79
C THR A 328 -0.14 14.73 20.67
N ASN A 329 1.04 14.11 20.70
CA ASN A 329 2.32 14.81 20.51
C ASN A 329 2.47 15.38 19.09
N GLN A 330 2.03 14.64 18.04
CA GLN A 330 1.99 15.14 16.66
C GLN A 330 1.06 16.36 16.54
N LEU A 331 -0.18 16.26 17.01
CA LEU A 331 -1.14 17.37 17.03
C LEU A 331 -0.62 18.57 17.85
N ALA A 332 0.09 18.34 18.97
CA ALA A 332 0.70 19.40 19.76
C ALA A 332 1.90 20.07 19.05
N VAL A 333 2.58 19.38 18.13
CA VAL A 333 3.58 19.99 17.24
C VAL A 333 2.89 20.77 16.12
N GLU A 334 1.85 20.23 15.49
CA GLU A 334 1.06 20.91 14.46
C GLU A 334 0.41 22.19 14.98
N VAL A 335 -0.23 22.15 16.16
CA VAL A 335 -0.82 23.34 16.81
C VAL A 335 0.25 24.38 17.14
N ARG A 336 1.46 23.98 17.57
CA ARG A 336 2.58 24.92 17.75
C ARG A 336 3.05 25.52 16.42
N GLY A 337 3.13 24.72 15.36
CA GLY A 337 3.47 25.19 14.01
C GLY A 337 2.41 26.14 13.43
N LEU A 338 1.13 25.87 13.66
CA LEU A 338 0.02 26.75 13.25
C LEU A 338 0.00 28.05 14.06
N LYS A 339 0.27 28.00 15.37
CA LYS A 339 0.45 29.21 16.19
C LYS A 339 1.62 30.06 15.72
N ALA A 340 2.79 29.46 15.49
CA ALA A 340 3.95 30.16 14.96
C ALA A 340 3.69 30.77 13.56
N ARG A 341 2.90 30.10 12.71
CA ARG A 341 2.45 30.67 11.43
C ARG A 341 1.48 31.84 11.62
N LEU A 342 0.54 31.74 12.56
CA LEU A 342 -0.41 32.80 12.89
C LEU A 342 0.32 34.04 13.42
N GLU A 343 1.27 33.85 14.35
CA GLU A 343 2.17 34.90 14.86
C GLU A 343 3.01 35.52 13.74
N ALA A 344 3.53 34.73 12.81
CA ALA A 344 4.25 35.20 11.63
C ALA A 344 3.38 35.87 10.56
N THR A 345 2.06 35.87 10.71
CA THR A 345 1.08 36.62 9.88
C THR A 345 0.38 37.73 10.66
N ASN A 346 0.82 38.04 11.88
CA ASN A 346 0.22 39.09 12.72
C ASN A 346 0.47 40.50 12.16
N ASP A 347 1.45 40.65 11.28
CA ASP A 347 1.74 41.84 10.48
C ASP A 347 0.71 42.08 9.36
N TYR A 348 -0.16 41.11 9.04
CA TYR A 348 -1.12 41.22 7.94
C TYR A 348 -2.07 42.42 8.09
N ASP A 349 -2.55 42.73 9.29
CA ASP A 349 -3.44 43.88 9.50
C ASP A 349 -2.70 45.22 9.45
N GLU A 350 -1.39 45.26 9.75
CA GLU A 350 -0.53 46.43 9.57
C GLU A 350 -0.23 46.64 8.08
N LEU A 351 0.25 45.59 7.38
CA LEU A 351 0.45 45.57 5.93
C LEU A 351 -0.83 45.93 5.16
N LYS A 352 -2.00 45.49 5.64
CA LYS A 352 -3.31 45.83 5.04
C LYS A 352 -3.68 47.29 5.30
N GLN A 353 -3.33 47.87 6.44
CA GLN A 353 -3.50 49.30 6.70
C GLN A 353 -2.56 50.12 5.82
N GLU A 354 -1.28 49.77 5.75
CA GLU A 354 -0.30 50.40 4.86
C GLU A 354 -0.74 50.31 3.39
N LEU A 355 -1.18 49.13 2.94
CA LEU A 355 -1.64 48.91 1.57
C LEU A 355 -3.01 49.56 1.30
N HIS A 356 -3.87 49.75 2.31
CA HIS A 356 -5.08 50.56 2.19
C HIS A 356 -4.76 52.05 2.07
N ILE A 357 -3.81 52.56 2.86
CA ILE A 357 -3.29 53.93 2.77
C ILE A 357 -2.65 54.15 1.39
N LEU A 358 -1.79 53.25 0.93
CA LEU A 358 -1.20 53.28 -0.41
C LEU A 358 -2.28 53.23 -1.49
N ARG A 359 -3.29 52.35 -1.37
CA ARG A 359 -4.40 52.28 -2.33
C ARG A 359 -5.26 53.55 -2.34
N GLN A 360 -5.46 54.20 -1.19
CA GLN A 360 -6.19 55.47 -1.10
C GLN A 360 -5.35 56.67 -1.58
N LEU A 361 -4.03 56.53 -1.60
CA LEU A 361 -3.07 57.47 -2.19
C LEU A 361 -2.97 57.30 -3.72
N GLU A 362 -2.94 56.05 -4.20
CA GLU A 362 -2.73 55.64 -5.59
C GLU A 362 -4.03 55.65 -6.41
N PHE A 363 -5.14 55.20 -5.82
CA PHE A 363 -6.47 55.19 -6.40
C PHE A 363 -7.37 56.18 -5.65
N GLY A 364 -7.06 57.47 -5.81
CA GLY A 364 -7.94 58.58 -5.41
C GLY A 364 -9.21 58.67 -6.26
N THR A 365 -9.87 57.54 -6.51
CA THR A 365 -11.11 57.40 -7.25
C THR A 365 -12.26 57.74 -6.31
N GLY A 366 -12.76 58.96 -6.42
CA GLY A 366 -14.12 59.25 -5.98
C GLY A 366 -15.12 58.46 -6.84
N ASP A 367 -16.17 57.99 -6.19
CA ASP A 367 -17.47 57.76 -6.82
C ASP A 367 -18.47 58.54 -5.97
N ASP A 368 -19.38 59.26 -6.63
CA ASP A 368 -19.96 60.49 -6.10
C ASP A 368 -21.30 60.34 -5.34
N GLU A 369 -21.66 61.44 -4.65
CA GLU A 369 -23.01 61.88 -4.24
C GLU A 369 -23.68 61.35 -2.93
N ASN A 370 -23.93 62.34 -2.04
CA ASN A 370 -24.98 62.46 -1.00
C ASN A 370 -24.91 61.49 0.21
N GLU A 371 -24.74 61.94 1.46
CA GLU A 371 -25.40 63.09 2.11
C GLU A 371 -24.69 63.52 3.43
N SER A 372 -24.85 64.78 3.84
CA SER A 372 -24.78 65.27 5.24
C SER A 372 -23.46 65.25 6.04
N GLY A 373 -22.60 66.26 5.80
CA GLY A 373 -22.19 67.22 6.84
C GLY A 373 -21.09 66.88 7.86
N SER A 374 -19.87 67.38 7.59
CA SER A 374 -18.92 67.82 8.64
C SER A 374 -18.01 68.95 8.10
N PRO A 375 -17.63 69.96 8.92
CA PRO A 375 -16.83 71.10 8.46
C PRO A 375 -15.37 70.75 8.15
N GLU A 376 -14.91 69.56 8.55
CA GLU A 376 -13.61 69.01 8.18
C GLU A 376 -13.59 68.59 6.70
N PHE A 377 -14.71 68.03 6.20
CA PHE A 377 -14.86 67.59 4.81
C PHE A 377 -14.70 68.75 3.82
N ASP A 378 -15.36 69.89 4.04
CA ASP A 378 -15.22 71.09 3.18
C ASP A 378 -13.77 71.59 3.12
N SER A 379 -13.06 71.55 4.25
CA SER A 379 -11.65 71.96 4.30
C SER A 379 -10.75 71.01 3.49
N LEU A 380 -11.02 69.71 3.58
CA LEU A 380 -10.30 68.66 2.86
C LEU A 380 -10.63 68.68 1.36
N LEU A 381 -11.89 68.97 1.01
CA LEU A 381 -12.35 69.15 -0.37
C LEU A 381 -11.68 70.37 -1.01
N MET A 382 -11.59 71.48 -0.28
CA MET A 382 -10.90 72.69 -0.74
C MET A 382 -9.38 72.48 -0.86
N GLN A 383 -8.77 71.68 0.04
CA GLN A 383 -7.37 71.26 -0.08
C GLN A 383 -7.14 70.34 -1.27
N ARG A 384 -8.04 69.37 -1.52
CA ARG A 384 -8.00 68.47 -2.68
C ARG A 384 -8.23 69.22 -4.00
N ASN A 385 -9.14 70.19 -4.04
CA ASN A 385 -9.36 71.03 -5.22
C ASN A 385 -8.12 71.90 -5.55
N ARG A 386 -7.44 72.42 -4.51
CA ARG A 386 -6.10 73.06 -4.65
C ARG A 386 -5.01 72.09 -5.11
N ALA A 387 -5.03 70.84 -4.66
CA ALA A 387 -4.09 69.82 -5.10
C ALA A 387 -4.33 69.45 -6.59
N LEU A 388 -5.57 69.19 -6.98
CA LEU A 388 -5.96 68.87 -8.35
C LEU A 388 -5.69 70.02 -9.33
N THR A 389 -5.90 71.28 -8.92
CA THR A 389 -5.55 72.44 -9.75
C THR A 389 -4.04 72.63 -9.89
N LYS A 390 -3.25 72.29 -8.86
CA LYS A 390 -1.78 72.23 -8.97
C LYS A 390 -1.35 71.10 -9.91
N GLU A 391 -1.91 69.90 -9.76
CA GLU A 391 -1.60 68.75 -10.61
C GLU A 391 -1.97 69.00 -12.08
N LEU A 392 -3.11 69.66 -12.35
CA LEU A 392 -3.48 70.13 -13.69
C LEU A 392 -2.48 71.17 -14.23
N ALA A 393 -1.90 72.02 -13.39
CA ALA A 393 -0.87 72.97 -13.80
C ALA A 393 0.47 72.27 -14.10
N ASP A 394 0.88 71.32 -13.26
CA ASP A 394 2.09 70.52 -13.44
C ASP A 394 2.00 69.62 -14.69
N MET A 395 0.83 69.01 -14.94
CA MET A 395 0.57 68.21 -16.15
C MET A 395 0.51 69.07 -17.42
N ARG A 396 -0.01 70.30 -17.34
CA ARG A 396 0.07 71.26 -18.46
C ARG A 396 1.50 71.69 -18.73
N ALA A 397 2.29 72.01 -17.70
CA ALA A 397 3.69 72.36 -17.87
C ALA A 397 4.53 71.21 -18.47
N GLN A 398 4.24 69.96 -18.08
CA GLN A 398 4.85 68.78 -18.70
C GLN A 398 4.41 68.59 -20.15
N HIS A 399 3.12 68.75 -20.45
CA HIS A 399 2.61 68.70 -21.82
C HIS A 399 3.26 69.77 -22.70
N ASP A 400 3.32 71.02 -22.25
CA ASP A 400 3.90 72.13 -23.01
C ASP A 400 5.41 71.95 -23.20
N GLY A 401 6.11 71.43 -22.19
CA GLY A 401 7.52 71.04 -22.31
C GLY A 401 7.74 69.90 -23.31
N LEU A 402 6.88 68.87 -23.32
CA LEU A 402 6.92 67.80 -24.32
C LEU A 402 6.65 68.35 -25.73
N VAL A 403 5.66 69.22 -25.90
CA VAL A 403 5.39 69.91 -27.17
C VAL A 403 6.58 70.73 -27.64
N GLU A 404 7.25 71.47 -26.74
CA GLU A 404 8.48 72.21 -27.10
C GLU A 404 9.61 71.24 -27.52
N THR A 405 9.78 70.09 -26.86
CA THR A 405 10.78 69.10 -27.29
C THR A 405 10.44 68.47 -28.64
N ILE A 406 9.16 68.21 -28.92
CA ILE A 406 8.70 67.69 -30.22
C ILE A 406 9.01 68.72 -31.31
N GLN A 407 8.61 69.99 -31.13
CA GLN A 407 8.93 71.07 -32.09
C GLN A 407 10.43 71.23 -32.31
N ARG A 408 11.25 71.15 -31.24
CA ARG A 408 12.71 71.22 -31.34
C ARG A 408 13.32 70.03 -32.09
N LEU A 409 12.76 68.83 -31.90
CA LEU A 409 13.17 67.61 -32.62
C LEU A 409 12.73 67.65 -34.10
N GLU A 410 11.53 68.12 -34.39
CA GLU A 410 11.05 68.34 -35.76
C GLU A 410 11.92 69.38 -36.48
N GLN A 411 12.26 70.49 -35.84
CA GLN A 411 13.15 71.50 -36.41
C GLN A 411 14.57 70.95 -36.61
N ALA A 412 15.09 70.14 -35.70
CA ALA A 412 16.38 69.46 -35.87
C ALA A 412 16.36 68.41 -37.00
N ALA A 413 15.26 67.65 -37.14
CA ALA A 413 15.06 66.72 -38.25
C ALA A 413 14.94 67.45 -39.59
N GLN A 414 14.27 68.61 -39.63
CA GLN A 414 14.18 69.45 -40.81
C GLN A 414 15.55 70.06 -41.18
N ASN A 415 16.29 70.59 -40.21
CA ASN A 415 17.64 71.12 -40.43
C ASN A 415 18.58 70.03 -40.97
N THR A 416 18.66 68.86 -40.31
CA THR A 416 19.48 67.73 -40.78
C THR A 416 19.05 67.20 -42.15
N SER A 417 17.75 67.24 -42.48
CA SER A 417 17.26 66.96 -43.83
C SER A 417 17.75 67.99 -44.86
N THR A 418 17.72 69.29 -44.54
CA THR A 418 18.28 70.32 -45.42
C THR A 418 19.80 70.22 -45.58
N GLU A 419 20.53 69.89 -44.52
CA GLU A 419 21.97 69.62 -44.56
C GLU A 419 22.28 68.38 -45.40
N LEU A 420 21.51 67.29 -45.26
CA LEU A 420 21.63 66.09 -46.09
C LEU A 420 21.39 66.41 -47.57
N HIS A 421 20.35 67.19 -47.88
CA HIS A 421 20.06 67.64 -49.25
C HIS A 421 21.15 68.55 -49.81
N HIS A 422 21.70 69.45 -48.99
CA HIS A 422 22.82 70.31 -49.37
C HIS A 422 24.09 69.50 -49.61
N ALA A 423 24.42 68.56 -48.72
CA ALA A 423 25.53 67.63 -48.87
C ALA A 423 25.36 66.70 -50.08
N HIS A 424 24.13 66.24 -50.39
CA HIS A 424 23.83 65.51 -51.62
C HIS A 424 23.96 66.40 -52.87
N SER A 425 23.59 67.67 -52.80
CA SER A 425 23.77 68.62 -53.91
C SER A 425 25.26 68.92 -54.14
N ILE A 426 26.05 69.07 -53.08
CA ILE A 426 27.50 69.23 -53.17
C ILE A 426 28.15 67.94 -53.65
N ASN A 427 27.82 66.76 -53.13
CA ASN A 427 28.34 65.51 -53.67
C ASN A 427 27.96 65.33 -55.13
N ARG A 428 26.72 65.61 -55.56
CA ARG A 428 26.35 65.61 -56.99
C ARG A 428 27.01 66.72 -57.83
N LYS A 429 27.59 67.75 -57.22
CA LYS A 429 28.47 68.71 -57.90
C LYS A 429 29.86 68.12 -57.98
N LEU A 430 30.48 67.78 -56.86
CA LEU A 430 31.78 67.11 -56.77
C LEU A 430 31.87 65.84 -57.63
N GLU A 431 30.81 65.05 -57.77
CA GLU A 431 30.73 63.87 -58.65
C GLU A 431 30.73 64.27 -60.13
N ARG A 432 30.05 65.36 -60.49
CA ARG A 432 30.10 65.93 -61.85
C ARG A 432 31.43 66.62 -62.12
N ASP A 433 31.96 67.39 -61.17
CA ASP A 433 33.24 68.07 -61.25
C ASP A 433 34.40 67.06 -61.26
N LEU A 434 34.27 65.93 -60.54
CA LEU A 434 35.18 64.78 -60.62
C LEU A 434 35.00 64.00 -61.91
N GLN A 435 33.77 63.83 -62.41
CA GLN A 435 33.54 63.19 -63.70
C GLN A 435 34.12 64.06 -64.83
N GLU A 436 33.92 65.38 -64.80
CA GLU A 436 34.52 66.35 -65.71
C GLU A 436 36.04 66.42 -65.54
N ALA A 437 36.58 66.32 -64.32
CA ALA A 437 38.01 66.21 -64.07
C ALA A 437 38.59 64.84 -64.51
N VAL A 438 37.81 63.76 -64.49
CA VAL A 438 38.20 62.43 -64.99
C VAL A 438 38.07 62.36 -66.51
N GLU A 439 37.10 63.04 -67.11
CA GLU A 439 36.97 63.21 -68.57
C GLU A 439 38.08 64.15 -69.10
N ALA A 440 38.40 65.23 -68.36
CA ALA A 440 39.55 66.09 -68.62
C ALA A 440 40.89 65.37 -68.39
N HIS A 441 41.01 64.52 -67.35
CA HIS A 441 42.18 63.65 -67.19
C HIS A 441 42.27 62.64 -68.34
N ARG A 442 41.18 62.01 -68.77
CA ARG A 442 41.17 61.16 -69.97
C ARG A 442 41.55 61.90 -71.26
N PHE A 443 41.37 63.22 -71.31
CA PHE A 443 41.83 64.07 -72.41
C PHE A 443 43.28 64.55 -72.23
N ASN A 444 43.76 64.63 -70.99
CA ASN A 444 45.07 65.20 -70.62
C ASN A 444 46.11 64.15 -70.17
N ASP A 445 45.77 62.86 -70.07
CA ASP A 445 46.70 61.75 -69.80
C ASP A 445 47.75 61.56 -70.93
N ASN A 446 47.57 62.26 -72.06
CA ASN A 446 48.55 62.38 -73.13
C ASN A 446 49.62 63.47 -72.84
N ALA A 447 49.44 64.32 -71.83
CA ALA A 447 50.26 65.51 -71.58
C ALA A 447 50.50 65.82 -70.09
N SER A 448 51.76 65.68 -69.68
CA SER A 448 52.36 66.15 -68.43
C SER A 448 51.98 65.44 -67.12
N MET A 449 52.83 64.47 -66.77
CA MET A 449 53.35 64.39 -65.40
C MET A 449 54.03 65.72 -65.04
N ILE A 450 53.63 66.38 -63.93
CA ILE A 450 54.47 67.06 -62.92
C ILE A 450 53.62 67.95 -61.98
N SER A 451 54.14 68.24 -60.77
CA SER A 451 53.75 69.36 -59.89
C SER A 451 52.35 69.35 -59.24
N GLY A 452 52.29 68.89 -57.98
CA GLY A 452 51.25 69.29 -57.02
C GLY A 452 51.86 69.97 -55.78
N VAL A 453 51.50 71.22 -55.48
CA VAL A 453 51.90 71.94 -54.24
C VAL A 453 50.81 72.92 -53.75
N SER A 454 50.25 72.59 -52.57
CA SER A 454 49.70 73.46 -51.51
C SER A 454 48.61 74.53 -51.75
N ARG A 455 47.61 74.57 -50.84
CA ARG A 455 47.22 75.67 -49.89
C ARG A 455 45.76 75.49 -49.41
N PHE A 456 45.31 75.85 -48.19
CA PHE A 456 45.93 76.43 -46.99
C PHE A 456 45.05 76.26 -45.73
N THR A 457 45.60 76.62 -44.55
CA THR A 457 45.12 76.62 -43.14
C THR A 457 45.41 75.37 -42.30
N GLY A 458 45.64 75.44 -40.97
CA GLY A 458 46.00 76.64 -40.18
C GLY A 458 45.96 76.52 -38.64
N MET A 459 47.13 76.53 -37.98
CA MET A 459 47.39 76.76 -36.51
C MET A 459 46.88 75.67 -35.52
N THR A 460 47.63 75.21 -34.49
CA THR A 460 48.70 75.82 -33.66
C THR A 460 49.85 74.86 -33.20
N ARG A 461 51.09 75.40 -33.12
CA ARG A 461 52.31 75.05 -32.29
C ARG A 461 52.30 73.79 -31.40
N GLY A 462 53.38 73.01 -31.24
CA GLY A 462 54.79 72.96 -31.71
C GLY A 462 55.41 71.63 -31.21
N THR A 463 56.65 71.18 -31.44
CA THR A 463 57.96 71.75 -31.83
C THR A 463 58.75 70.76 -32.71
N ALA A 464 59.82 71.20 -33.37
CA ALA A 464 60.51 70.44 -34.42
C ALA A 464 61.63 69.50 -33.95
N SER A 465 61.77 68.37 -34.66
CA SER A 465 63.06 67.71 -34.94
C SER A 465 62.98 67.08 -36.33
N SER A 466 63.97 67.37 -37.18
CA SER A 466 63.99 66.99 -38.59
C SER A 466 64.61 65.60 -38.81
N ASP A 467 63.81 64.68 -39.33
CA ASP A 467 64.22 63.54 -40.15
C ASP A 467 63.15 63.34 -41.24
N GLU A 468 63.51 62.81 -42.41
CA GLU A 468 62.55 62.62 -43.51
C GLU A 468 61.39 61.70 -43.09
N PRO A 469 60.13 62.16 -43.16
CA PRO A 469 59.00 61.27 -42.99
C PRO A 469 58.85 60.43 -44.26
N GLN A 470 59.43 59.22 -44.27
CA GLN A 470 58.93 58.16 -45.14
C GLN A 470 57.42 58.11 -44.99
N SER A 471 56.72 58.31 -46.10
CA SER A 471 55.33 58.77 -46.12
C SER A 471 54.45 58.02 -45.11
N ILE A 472 54.06 58.73 -44.05
CA ILE A 472 53.23 58.20 -42.96
C ILE A 472 51.81 57.89 -43.46
N LEU A 473 51.34 58.56 -44.52
CA LEU A 473 50.03 58.32 -45.12
C LEU A 473 49.85 56.86 -45.59
N PRO A 474 50.70 56.25 -46.44
CA PRO A 474 50.64 54.82 -46.75
C PRO A 474 50.54 53.88 -45.55
N ILE A 475 51.20 54.19 -44.43
CA ILE A 475 51.16 53.37 -43.22
C ILE A 475 49.83 53.57 -42.48
N VAL A 476 49.40 54.81 -42.28
CA VAL A 476 48.12 55.16 -41.63
C VAL A 476 46.93 54.70 -42.47
N THR A 477 47.00 54.81 -43.79
CA THR A 477 46.01 54.25 -44.74
C THR A 477 45.96 52.73 -44.62
N LYS A 478 47.10 52.02 -44.68
CA LYS A 478 47.11 50.56 -44.47
C LYS A 478 46.65 50.14 -43.07
N GLN A 479 46.88 50.95 -42.04
CA GLN A 479 46.37 50.70 -40.69
C GLN A 479 44.85 50.92 -40.62
N ARG A 480 44.35 52.05 -41.14
CA ARG A 480 42.91 52.37 -41.26
C ARG A 480 42.18 51.29 -42.06
N ASP A 481 42.76 50.85 -43.17
CA ASP A 481 42.16 49.84 -44.04
C ASP A 481 42.16 48.48 -43.32
N ARG A 482 43.24 48.07 -42.64
CA ARG A 482 43.23 46.89 -41.75
C ARG A 482 42.24 46.99 -40.60
N PHE A 483 42.05 48.17 -40.01
CA PHE A 483 41.03 48.39 -38.98
C PHE A 483 39.63 48.28 -39.57
N ARG A 484 39.41 48.80 -40.78
CA ARG A 484 38.14 48.69 -41.51
C ARG A 484 37.84 47.24 -41.89
N ASP A 485 38.81 46.52 -42.44
CA ASP A 485 38.73 45.10 -42.76
C ASP A 485 38.41 44.28 -41.50
N ARG A 486 39.08 44.56 -40.39
CA ARG A 486 38.81 43.91 -39.10
C ARG A 486 37.45 44.27 -38.51
N CYS A 487 36.97 45.50 -38.69
CA CYS A 487 35.61 45.88 -38.33
C CYS A 487 34.58 45.12 -39.18
N THR A 488 34.79 45.01 -40.50
CA THR A 488 33.90 44.23 -41.37
C THR A 488 33.94 42.73 -41.05
N GLU A 489 35.11 42.17 -40.73
CA GLU A 489 35.26 40.77 -40.30
C GLU A 489 34.53 40.52 -38.96
N LEU A 490 34.66 41.43 -37.99
CA LEU A 490 33.93 41.36 -36.72
C LEU A 490 32.42 41.54 -36.90
N GLU A 491 31.97 42.43 -37.78
CA GLU A 491 30.55 42.57 -38.12
C GLU A 491 29.99 41.31 -38.80
N GLU A 492 30.74 40.70 -39.72
CA GLU A 492 30.37 39.42 -40.32
C GLU A 492 30.31 38.29 -39.30
N GLU A 493 31.27 38.22 -38.38
CA GLU A 493 31.30 37.21 -37.33
C GLU A 493 30.14 37.37 -36.35
N VAL A 494 29.79 38.61 -35.97
CA VAL A 494 28.58 38.90 -35.19
C VAL A 494 27.30 38.51 -35.95
N ARG A 495 27.24 38.75 -37.27
CA ARG A 495 26.11 38.31 -38.12
C ARG A 495 26.01 36.78 -38.19
N LYS A 496 27.14 36.06 -38.34
CA LYS A 496 27.22 34.59 -38.33
C LYS A 496 26.73 34.03 -36.99
N GLN A 497 27.25 34.54 -35.87
CA GLN A 497 26.83 34.12 -34.53
C GLN A 497 25.34 34.40 -34.27
N THR A 498 24.84 35.55 -34.72
CA THR A 498 23.40 35.89 -34.62
C THR A 498 22.53 34.94 -35.43
N ALA A 499 22.97 34.54 -36.63
CA ALA A 499 22.28 33.55 -37.45
C ALA A 499 22.25 32.16 -36.78
N VAL A 500 23.38 31.70 -36.24
CA VAL A 500 23.51 30.43 -35.50
C VAL A 500 22.62 30.43 -34.23
N ILE A 501 22.58 31.52 -33.47
CA ILE A 501 21.64 31.69 -32.34
C ILE A 501 20.18 31.63 -32.83
N GLY A 502 19.88 32.20 -34.00
CA GLY A 502 18.58 32.12 -34.65
C GLY A 502 18.18 30.68 -35.01
N GLU A 503 19.14 29.88 -35.51
CA GLU A 503 18.96 28.48 -35.83
C GLU A 503 18.75 27.61 -34.58
N TYR A 504 19.60 27.73 -33.56
CA TYR A 504 19.41 27.01 -32.29
C TYR A 504 18.06 27.37 -31.65
N LYS A 505 17.62 28.64 -31.70
CA LYS A 505 16.27 29.02 -31.25
C LYS A 505 15.15 28.40 -32.07
N ARG A 506 15.36 28.09 -33.36
CA ARG A 506 14.40 27.32 -34.17
C ARG A 506 14.40 25.84 -33.78
N GLN A 507 15.57 25.22 -33.67
CA GLN A 507 15.71 23.82 -33.25
C GLN A 507 15.12 23.57 -31.85
N VAL A 508 15.36 24.46 -30.88
CA VAL A 508 14.76 24.39 -29.53
C VAL A 508 13.23 24.48 -29.58
N ARG A 509 12.66 25.34 -30.44
CA ARG A 509 11.19 25.40 -30.61
C ARG A 509 10.64 24.16 -31.31
N GLN A 510 11.35 23.62 -32.29
CA GLN A 510 10.96 22.36 -32.94
C GLN A 510 10.96 21.22 -31.93
N LEU A 511 12.07 20.99 -31.21
CA LEU A 511 12.13 20.00 -30.14
C LEU A 511 11.08 20.23 -29.05
N LYS A 512 10.74 21.49 -28.73
CA LYS A 512 9.65 21.79 -27.79
C LYS A 512 8.30 21.27 -28.31
N ASN A 513 8.00 21.51 -29.58
CA ASN A 513 6.77 21.05 -30.22
C ASN A 513 6.75 19.52 -30.38
N ASP A 514 7.85 18.91 -30.81
CA ASP A 514 7.97 17.45 -30.99
C ASP A 514 7.80 16.73 -29.64
N ASN A 515 8.37 17.28 -28.55
CA ASN A 515 8.16 16.77 -27.19
C ASN A 515 6.70 16.93 -26.72
N GLU A 516 6.02 18.00 -27.13
CA GLU A 516 4.61 18.22 -26.84
C GLU A 516 3.71 17.22 -27.60
N GLU A 517 3.97 16.98 -28.89
CA GLU A 517 3.28 15.95 -29.69
C GLU A 517 3.54 14.53 -29.14
N LEU A 518 4.77 14.24 -28.68
CA LEU A 518 5.08 12.99 -27.99
C LEU A 518 4.33 12.85 -26.66
N TYR A 519 4.17 13.95 -25.91
CA TYR A 519 3.36 13.96 -24.69
C TYR A 519 1.88 13.71 -25.00
N GLU A 520 1.31 14.41 -25.99
CA GLU A 520 -0.05 14.21 -26.50
C GLU A 520 -0.30 12.75 -26.90
N ARG A 521 0.61 12.18 -27.70
CA ARG A 521 0.54 10.79 -28.17
C ARG A 521 0.68 9.78 -27.04
N THR A 522 1.58 10.03 -26.08
CA THR A 522 1.73 9.17 -24.89
C THR A 522 0.48 9.22 -24.02
N ARG A 523 -0.12 10.41 -23.84
CA ARG A 523 -1.36 10.58 -23.09
C ARG A 523 -2.54 9.90 -23.78
N TYR A 524 -2.65 10.02 -25.11
CA TYR A 524 -3.68 9.36 -25.92
C TYR A 524 -3.56 7.82 -25.90
N LEU A 525 -2.33 7.29 -25.93
CA LEU A 525 -2.08 5.85 -25.76
C LEU A 525 -2.41 5.38 -24.33
N ALA A 526 -2.10 6.19 -23.31
CA ALA A 526 -2.46 5.90 -21.93
C ALA A 526 -3.99 5.91 -21.70
N SER A 527 -4.73 6.84 -22.33
CA SER A 527 -6.20 6.86 -22.24
C SER A 527 -6.82 5.65 -22.96
N ASN A 528 -6.36 5.30 -24.16
CA ASN A 528 -6.89 4.13 -24.88
C ASN A 528 -6.46 2.78 -24.26
N GLY A 529 -5.40 2.76 -23.46
CA GLY A 529 -4.91 1.56 -22.75
C GLY A 529 -5.85 1.01 -21.67
N THR A 530 -6.96 1.68 -21.35
CA THR A 530 -7.85 1.30 -20.23
C THR A 530 -9.13 0.54 -20.64
N SER A 531 -9.41 0.32 -21.94
CA SER A 531 -10.62 -0.38 -22.40
C SER A 531 -10.40 -1.75 -23.07
N GLY A 532 -9.16 -2.24 -23.14
CA GLY A 532 -8.83 -3.55 -23.71
C GLY A 532 -8.83 -4.69 -22.67
N SER A 533 -9.96 -5.36 -22.47
CA SER A 533 -9.98 -6.62 -21.70
C SER A 533 -9.30 -7.74 -22.50
N GLY A 534 -8.22 -8.35 -21.97
CA GLY A 534 -7.73 -9.62 -22.53
C GLY A 534 -6.22 -9.89 -22.67
N ARG A 535 -5.29 -9.18 -22.00
CA ARG A 535 -3.93 -9.71 -21.81
C ARG A 535 -3.20 -9.11 -20.60
N ARG A 536 -3.03 -9.90 -19.53
CA ARG A 536 -2.20 -9.53 -18.36
C ARG A 536 -0.90 -10.33 -18.32
N VAL A 537 0.08 -9.88 -19.12
CA VAL A 537 1.51 -10.20 -18.94
C VAL A 537 2.26 -8.91 -19.28
N PHE A 538 3.19 -8.48 -18.41
CA PHE A 538 3.79 -7.13 -18.36
C PHE A 538 2.81 -5.98 -18.04
N GLN A 539 2.70 -5.65 -16.76
CA GLN A 539 2.37 -4.29 -16.32
C GLN A 539 3.67 -3.46 -16.31
N PRO A 540 3.81 -2.41 -17.15
CA PRO A 540 4.72 -1.33 -16.79
C PRO A 540 4.17 -0.63 -15.54
N LYS A 541 5.05 -0.12 -14.68
CA LYS A 541 4.66 0.72 -13.54
C LYS A 541 3.87 1.95 -14.07
N PRO A 542 2.92 2.51 -13.31
CA PRO A 542 2.36 3.81 -13.66
C PRO A 542 3.49 4.84 -13.72
N ASN A 543 3.70 5.45 -14.89
CA ASN A 543 4.75 6.44 -15.09
C ASN A 543 4.39 7.74 -14.34
N MET A 544 4.84 7.83 -13.09
CA MET A 544 4.80 9.05 -12.27
C MET A 544 5.39 10.27 -13.02
N ASP A 545 6.40 10.03 -13.86
CA ASP A 545 7.03 11.07 -14.70
C ASP A 545 6.08 11.71 -15.73
N LEU A 546 4.95 11.08 -16.08
CA LEU A 546 3.98 11.67 -17.01
C LEU A 546 3.11 12.74 -16.33
N GLU A 547 2.94 12.67 -15.01
CA GLU A 547 2.19 13.66 -14.22
C GLU A 547 3.04 14.87 -13.81
N ASN A 548 4.35 14.69 -13.70
CA ASN A 548 5.35 15.73 -13.41
C ASN A 548 6.00 16.36 -14.66
N ASN A 549 5.58 15.98 -15.87
CA ASN A 549 6.19 16.49 -17.10
C ASN A 549 5.88 17.99 -17.32
N PRO A 550 6.88 18.86 -17.55
CA PRO A 550 6.64 20.30 -17.79
C PRO A 550 5.77 20.62 -19.01
N TYR A 551 5.64 19.70 -19.98
CA TYR A 551 4.74 19.86 -21.13
C TYR A 551 3.25 19.68 -20.77
N ARG A 552 2.95 19.11 -19.60
CA ARG A 552 1.58 18.91 -19.11
C ARG A 552 0.75 20.19 -19.07
N GLN A 553 1.29 21.27 -18.51
CA GLN A 553 0.57 22.56 -18.42
C GLN A 553 0.30 23.17 -19.81
N SER A 554 1.21 22.97 -20.77
CA SER A 554 1.01 23.43 -22.15
C SER A 554 -0.11 22.64 -22.83
N TYR A 555 -0.11 21.32 -22.67
CA TYR A 555 -1.17 20.43 -23.15
C TYR A 555 -2.54 20.73 -22.53
N GLU A 556 -2.63 20.82 -21.19
CA GLU A 556 -3.88 21.13 -20.46
C GLU A 556 -4.44 22.49 -20.91
N SER A 557 -3.59 23.50 -21.15
CA SER A 557 -4.03 24.81 -21.66
C SER A 557 -4.63 24.77 -23.08
N LYS A 558 -4.17 23.85 -23.93
CA LYS A 558 -4.70 23.63 -25.29
C LYS A 558 -5.98 22.80 -25.31
N LEU A 559 -6.17 21.91 -24.34
CA LEU A 559 -7.37 21.06 -24.22
C LEU A 559 -8.59 21.84 -23.71
N HIS A 560 -8.33 22.88 -22.92
CA HIS A 560 -9.30 23.70 -22.21
C HIS A 560 -10.51 24.18 -23.03
N PRO A 561 -10.41 24.65 -24.30
CA PRO A 561 -11.55 25.19 -25.04
C PRO A 561 -12.71 24.19 -25.27
N ILE A 562 -12.41 22.90 -25.43
CA ILE A 562 -13.44 21.85 -25.64
C ILE A 562 -13.91 21.29 -24.29
N GLU A 563 -13.01 21.19 -23.31
CA GLU A 563 -13.36 20.72 -21.97
C GLU A 563 -14.25 21.74 -21.23
N GLN A 564 -13.97 23.05 -21.36
CA GLN A 564 -14.85 24.13 -20.89
C GLN A 564 -16.25 24.03 -21.51
N PHE A 565 -16.35 23.79 -22.82
CA PHE A 565 -17.65 23.63 -23.47
C PHE A 565 -18.41 22.41 -22.91
N ARG A 566 -17.71 21.30 -22.67
CA ARG A 566 -18.32 20.10 -22.09
C ARG A 566 -18.71 20.27 -20.62
N MET A 567 -17.94 21.04 -19.84
CA MET A 567 -18.29 21.41 -18.47
C MET A 567 -19.52 22.34 -18.43
N GLN A 568 -19.56 23.39 -19.27
CA GLN A 568 -20.72 24.29 -19.37
C GLN A 568 -21.99 23.57 -19.82
N GLU A 569 -21.89 22.62 -20.76
CA GLU A 569 -23.04 21.83 -21.19
C GLU A 569 -23.50 20.83 -20.10
N GLN A 570 -22.56 20.24 -19.35
CA GLN A 570 -22.86 19.39 -18.19
C GLN A 570 -23.42 20.20 -17.00
N GLU A 571 -23.04 21.48 -16.86
CA GLU A 571 -23.64 22.43 -15.92
C GLU A 571 -25.05 22.85 -16.35
N ARG A 572 -25.32 23.04 -17.65
CA ARG A 572 -26.69 23.25 -18.17
C ARG A 572 -27.60 22.04 -17.96
N ILE A 573 -27.07 20.83 -18.14
CA ILE A 573 -27.82 19.60 -17.86
C ILE A 573 -28.05 19.44 -16.36
N SER A 574 -27.04 19.72 -15.52
CA SER A 574 -27.22 19.64 -14.06
C SER A 574 -28.11 20.75 -13.49
N SER A 575 -28.14 21.95 -14.09
CA SER A 575 -29.01 23.06 -13.67
C SER A 575 -30.49 22.76 -13.90
N ARG A 576 -30.82 21.91 -14.88
CA ARG A 576 -32.20 21.44 -15.16
C ARG A 576 -32.71 20.36 -14.20
N LEU A 577 -31.85 19.75 -13.39
CA LEU A 577 -32.24 18.72 -12.42
C LEU A 577 -32.65 19.35 -11.07
N SER A 578 -33.73 18.82 -10.49
CA SER A 578 -34.24 19.20 -9.16
C SER A 578 -33.19 18.92 -8.06
N PRO A 579 -33.12 19.71 -6.96
CA PRO A 579 -32.20 19.44 -5.86
C PRO A 579 -32.29 18.02 -5.30
N ALA A 580 -33.49 17.43 -5.26
CA ALA A 580 -33.70 16.04 -4.84
C ALA A 580 -33.12 15.02 -5.85
N GLU A 581 -33.22 15.30 -7.15
CA GLU A 581 -32.62 14.47 -8.21
C GLU A 581 -31.09 14.56 -8.20
N ARG A 582 -30.52 15.74 -7.93
CA ARG A 582 -29.07 15.92 -7.75
C ARG A 582 -28.55 15.12 -6.54
N LEU A 583 -29.28 15.16 -5.43
CA LEU A 583 -28.98 14.32 -4.26
C LEU A 583 -29.04 12.83 -4.63
N PHE A 584 -30.12 12.39 -5.29
CA PHE A 584 -30.27 10.99 -5.73
C PHE A 584 -29.18 10.54 -6.71
N ILE A 585 -28.79 11.37 -7.68
CA ILE A 585 -27.73 11.07 -8.65
C ILE A 585 -26.35 11.04 -7.98
N SER A 586 -26.10 11.92 -7.00
CA SER A 586 -24.86 11.87 -6.20
C SER A 586 -24.79 10.59 -5.36
N LEU A 587 -25.89 10.20 -4.70
CA LEU A 587 -25.98 9.03 -3.85
C LEU A 587 -25.86 7.73 -4.66
N THR A 588 -26.57 7.61 -5.78
CA THR A 588 -26.47 6.46 -6.68
C THR A 588 -25.07 6.35 -7.28
N ARG A 589 -24.44 7.46 -7.72
CA ARG A 589 -23.04 7.44 -8.18
C ARG A 589 -22.07 7.01 -7.08
N ALA A 590 -22.23 7.52 -5.85
CA ALA A 590 -21.40 7.11 -4.71
C ALA A 590 -21.55 5.61 -4.38
N VAL A 591 -22.79 5.09 -4.41
CA VAL A 591 -23.08 3.66 -4.20
C VAL A 591 -22.49 2.78 -5.32
N LEU A 592 -22.60 3.21 -6.58
CA LEU A 592 -22.12 2.44 -7.74
C LEU A 592 -20.61 2.56 -8.00
N ALA A 593 -19.95 3.61 -7.51
CA ALA A 593 -18.54 3.91 -7.79
C ALA A 593 -17.60 2.74 -7.44
N THR A 594 -17.69 2.20 -6.22
CA THR A 594 -16.76 1.16 -5.75
C THR A 594 -17.40 -0.24 -5.72
N ARG A 595 -16.58 -1.29 -5.69
CA ARG A 595 -17.07 -2.68 -5.48
C ARG A 595 -17.59 -2.89 -4.06
N ALA A 596 -16.98 -2.23 -3.07
CA ALA A 596 -17.37 -2.33 -1.67
C ALA A 596 -18.74 -1.67 -1.40
N THR A 597 -18.97 -0.45 -1.92
CA THR A 597 -20.25 0.27 -1.78
C THR A 597 -21.40 -0.49 -2.45
N ARG A 598 -21.16 -1.14 -3.59
CA ARG A 598 -22.13 -2.04 -4.25
C ARG A 598 -22.51 -3.25 -3.38
N MET A 599 -21.54 -3.91 -2.74
CA MET A 599 -21.83 -5.01 -1.82
C MET A 599 -22.54 -4.54 -0.54
N LEU A 600 -22.15 -3.39 0.00
CA LEU A 600 -22.78 -2.81 1.18
C LEU A 600 -24.25 -2.44 0.91
N PHE A 601 -24.55 -1.88 -0.26
CA PHE A 601 -25.93 -1.60 -0.68
C PHE A 601 -26.76 -2.88 -0.87
N LEU A 602 -26.17 -3.96 -1.41
CA LEU A 602 -26.84 -5.26 -1.51
C LEU A 602 -27.17 -5.81 -0.11
N ILE A 603 -26.21 -5.78 0.83
CA ILE A 603 -26.42 -6.20 2.22
C ILE A 603 -27.49 -5.35 2.90
N TYR A 604 -27.51 -4.03 2.68
CA TYR A 604 -28.54 -3.13 3.18
C TYR A 604 -29.92 -3.49 2.62
N CYS A 605 -30.06 -3.71 1.31
CA CYS A 605 -31.32 -4.12 0.70
C CYS A 605 -31.81 -5.47 1.23
N VAL A 606 -30.93 -6.47 1.38
CA VAL A 606 -31.29 -7.77 1.98
C VAL A 606 -31.70 -7.61 3.45
N GLY A 607 -30.96 -6.82 4.23
CA GLY A 607 -31.28 -6.51 5.62
C GLY A 607 -32.65 -5.82 5.76
N LEU A 608 -32.97 -4.87 4.89
CA LEU A 608 -34.27 -4.21 4.85
C LEU A 608 -35.39 -5.21 4.52
N HIS A 609 -35.18 -6.14 3.57
CA HIS A 609 -36.16 -7.20 3.30
C HIS A 609 -36.34 -8.14 4.49
N CYS A 610 -35.27 -8.48 5.22
CA CYS A 610 -35.37 -9.26 6.46
C CYS A 610 -36.14 -8.51 7.56
N VAL A 611 -35.92 -7.20 7.73
CA VAL A 611 -36.67 -6.38 8.70
C VAL A 611 -38.15 -6.29 8.31
N VAL A 612 -38.45 -6.02 7.04
CA VAL A 612 -39.85 -6.02 6.54
C VAL A 612 -40.50 -7.39 6.74
N MET A 613 -39.79 -8.49 6.49
CA MET A 613 -40.27 -9.85 6.73
C MET A 613 -40.54 -10.12 8.23
N ILE A 614 -39.67 -9.67 9.14
CA ILE A 614 -39.89 -9.79 10.59
C ILE A 614 -41.12 -8.96 11.01
N VAL A 615 -41.25 -7.74 10.49
CA VAL A 615 -42.40 -6.85 10.78
C VAL A 615 -43.71 -7.42 10.22
N THR A 616 -43.72 -8.01 9.02
CA THR A 616 -44.94 -8.64 8.47
C THR A 616 -45.30 -9.93 9.19
N ILE A 617 -44.32 -10.77 9.59
CA ILE A 617 -44.57 -11.94 10.44
C ILE A 617 -45.15 -11.52 11.79
N TYR A 618 -44.59 -10.47 12.41
CA TYR A 618 -45.07 -9.93 13.67
C TYR A 618 -46.49 -9.33 13.54
N ALA A 619 -46.75 -8.52 12.52
CA ALA A 619 -48.08 -7.97 12.23
C ALA A 619 -49.12 -9.06 11.92
N MET A 620 -48.72 -10.15 11.24
CA MET A 620 -49.61 -11.27 10.94
C MET A 620 -49.88 -12.16 12.16
N SER A 621 -48.94 -12.26 13.11
CA SER A 621 -49.20 -12.87 14.42
C SER A 621 -50.18 -12.05 15.27
N LEU A 622 -50.10 -10.72 15.24
CA LEU A 622 -51.03 -9.82 15.92
C LEU A 622 -52.44 -9.82 15.30
N ASN A 623 -52.55 -9.97 13.97
CA ASN A 623 -53.85 -10.08 13.30
C ASN A 623 -54.47 -11.50 13.40
N THR A 624 -53.72 -12.52 13.84
CA THR A 624 -54.26 -13.87 14.07
C THR A 624 -55.19 -13.92 15.30
N THR A 625 -55.07 -12.99 16.25
CA THR A 625 -55.94 -12.92 17.45
C THR A 625 -57.25 -12.15 17.25
N MET A 626 -57.61 -11.77 16.02
CA MET A 626 -58.79 -10.94 15.71
C MET A 626 -59.71 -11.53 14.62
N LEU A 627 -59.90 -12.85 14.63
CA LEU A 627 -60.95 -13.52 13.84
C LEU A 627 -62.01 -14.11 14.79
N PRO A 628 -63.24 -13.57 14.84
CA PRO A 628 -64.32 -14.14 15.63
C PRO A 628 -64.90 -15.39 14.95
N GLU A 629 -65.18 -16.39 15.77
CA GLU A 629 -65.74 -17.68 15.37
C GLU A 629 -67.25 -17.58 15.03
N VAL A 630 -67.63 -17.97 13.82
CA VAL A 630 -69.01 -18.35 13.44
C VAL A 630 -68.94 -19.44 12.39
N GLY A 631 -69.49 -20.62 12.69
CA GLY A 631 -69.21 -21.86 11.96
C GLY A 631 -70.21 -22.23 10.86
N LEU A 632 -69.94 -23.38 10.20
CA LEU A 632 -70.96 -24.25 9.58
C LEU A 632 -70.35 -25.62 9.13
N ASN A 633 -70.40 -26.58 10.04
CA ASN A 633 -70.82 -27.98 9.85
C ASN A 633 -70.53 -28.72 8.53
N SER A 634 -69.48 -29.56 8.47
CA SER A 634 -69.48 -30.98 8.00
C SER A 634 -68.04 -31.51 7.99
N SER A 635 -67.67 -32.47 8.84
CA SER A 635 -67.88 -33.93 8.77
C SER A 635 -66.65 -34.69 8.25
N THR A 636 -66.24 -35.72 9.01
CA THR A 636 -65.21 -36.76 8.76
C THR A 636 -63.75 -36.35 8.50
N GLY A 637 -62.92 -36.51 9.55
CA GLY A 637 -61.66 -37.30 9.48
C GLY A 637 -60.38 -36.64 8.92
N GLY A 638 -59.41 -36.38 9.79
CA GLY A 638 -58.02 -36.12 9.39
C GLY A 638 -57.23 -35.23 10.36
N VAL A 639 -56.19 -35.76 10.99
CA VAL A 639 -55.33 -35.01 11.93
C VAL A 639 -54.33 -34.15 11.16
N ALA A 640 -54.50 -32.81 11.15
CA ALA A 640 -53.62 -31.92 10.39
C ALA A 640 -53.49 -30.46 10.94
N ASN A 641 -53.52 -30.26 12.26
CA ASN A 641 -53.19 -28.94 12.84
C ASN A 641 -51.69 -28.63 12.66
N GLY A 642 -51.35 -27.82 11.64
CA GLY A 642 -49.98 -27.31 11.45
C GLY A 642 -49.53 -27.00 10.01
N LEU A 643 -50.35 -27.22 8.99
CA LEU A 643 -49.92 -27.13 7.58
C LEU A 643 -50.13 -25.76 6.90
N SER A 644 -51.12 -24.95 7.30
CA SER A 644 -51.43 -23.68 6.61
C SER A 644 -50.25 -22.68 6.64
N GLY A 645 -49.71 -22.40 7.84
CA GLY A 645 -48.58 -21.48 7.99
C GLY A 645 -47.27 -21.97 7.35
N LYS A 646 -47.05 -23.30 7.31
CA LYS A 646 -45.88 -23.90 6.66
C LYS A 646 -45.93 -23.77 5.15
N SER A 647 -47.10 -23.97 4.52
CA SER A 647 -47.24 -23.80 3.07
C SER A 647 -47.01 -22.36 2.63
N VAL A 648 -47.49 -21.36 3.37
CA VAL A 648 -47.25 -19.94 3.07
C VAL A 648 -45.77 -19.57 3.27
N MET A 649 -45.14 -20.01 4.37
CA MET A 649 -43.70 -19.82 4.59
C MET A 649 -42.85 -20.48 3.50
N HIS A 650 -43.17 -21.72 3.10
CA HIS A 650 -42.47 -22.37 1.98
C HIS A 650 -42.71 -21.64 0.66
N LEU A 651 -43.92 -21.17 0.37
CA LEU A 651 -44.22 -20.43 -0.87
C LEU A 651 -43.42 -19.12 -0.95
N ILE A 652 -43.32 -18.38 0.17
CA ILE A 652 -42.53 -17.15 0.26
C ILE A 652 -41.02 -17.47 0.15
N PHE A 653 -40.54 -18.52 0.81
CA PHE A 653 -39.15 -18.96 0.74
C PHE A 653 -38.75 -19.42 -0.68
N PHE A 654 -39.62 -20.19 -1.35
CA PHE A 654 -39.44 -20.58 -2.75
C PHE A 654 -39.54 -19.39 -3.70
N ALA A 655 -40.42 -18.41 -3.45
CA ALA A 655 -40.45 -17.16 -4.21
C ALA A 655 -39.15 -16.34 -4.02
N PHE A 656 -38.60 -16.30 -2.80
CA PHE A 656 -37.35 -15.60 -2.52
C PHE A 656 -36.15 -16.30 -3.19
N ILE A 657 -36.10 -17.63 -3.16
CA ILE A 657 -35.12 -18.43 -3.90
C ILE A 657 -35.30 -18.23 -5.42
N ALA A 658 -36.53 -18.21 -5.93
CA ALA A 658 -36.80 -17.97 -7.35
C ALA A 658 -36.36 -16.55 -7.78
N VAL A 659 -36.59 -15.52 -6.97
CA VAL A 659 -36.12 -14.15 -7.24
C VAL A 659 -34.61 -14.05 -7.14
N ALA A 660 -33.97 -14.70 -6.15
CA ALA A 660 -32.52 -14.73 -6.01
C ALA A 660 -31.84 -15.50 -7.16
N ILE A 661 -32.42 -16.61 -7.60
CA ILE A 661 -31.97 -17.37 -8.77
C ILE A 661 -32.23 -16.56 -10.05
N ALA A 662 -33.37 -15.88 -10.19
CA ALA A 662 -33.67 -15.04 -11.35
C ALA A 662 -32.74 -13.82 -11.44
N TYR A 663 -32.41 -13.15 -10.33
CA TYR A 663 -31.41 -12.08 -10.31
C TYR A 663 -29.97 -12.59 -10.45
N GLY A 664 -29.67 -13.78 -9.94
CA GLY A 664 -28.41 -14.47 -10.22
C GLY A 664 -28.27 -14.79 -11.71
N TYR A 665 -29.32 -15.34 -12.33
CA TYR A 665 -29.39 -15.54 -13.77
C TYR A 665 -29.29 -14.22 -14.53
N LEU A 666 -29.97 -13.15 -14.09
CA LEU A 666 -29.88 -11.84 -14.73
C LEU A 666 -28.45 -11.28 -14.64
N SER A 667 -27.78 -11.45 -13.50
CA SER A 667 -26.39 -11.01 -13.29
C SER A 667 -25.33 -11.86 -14.00
N LEU A 668 -25.60 -13.14 -14.30
CA LEU A 668 -24.76 -13.93 -15.20
C LEU A 668 -25.09 -13.64 -16.67
N ASN A 669 -26.36 -13.44 -17.01
CA ASN A 669 -26.81 -13.22 -18.37
C ASN A 669 -26.58 -11.78 -18.85
N THR A 670 -26.33 -10.80 -17.97
CA THR A 670 -25.72 -9.51 -18.35
C THR A 670 -24.34 -9.67 -19.00
N HIS A 671 -23.63 -10.78 -18.74
CA HIS A 671 -22.38 -11.11 -19.42
C HIS A 671 -22.57 -11.76 -20.80
N LYS A 672 -23.82 -12.07 -21.17
CA LYS A 672 -24.21 -12.64 -22.47
C LYS A 672 -25.00 -11.64 -23.33
N MET A 673 -25.91 -10.90 -22.71
CA MET A 673 -26.66 -9.80 -23.34
C MET A 673 -25.75 -8.65 -23.78
N ALA A 674 -24.63 -8.40 -23.09
CA ALA A 674 -23.61 -7.45 -23.54
C ALA A 674 -22.94 -7.82 -24.88
N ASP A 675 -22.96 -9.10 -25.25
CA ASP A 675 -22.38 -9.61 -26.51
C ASP A 675 -23.41 -9.56 -27.66
N GLU A 676 -24.71 -9.74 -27.36
CA GLU A 676 -25.79 -9.66 -28.36
C GLU A 676 -26.30 -8.23 -28.61
N THR A 677 -26.19 -7.29 -27.66
CA THR A 677 -26.54 -5.87 -27.91
C THR A 677 -25.60 -5.17 -28.91
N ASN A 678 -24.47 -5.79 -29.26
CA ASN A 678 -23.51 -5.23 -30.24
C ASN A 678 -23.89 -5.52 -31.70
N LYS A 679 -25.14 -5.93 -31.99
CA LYS A 679 -25.59 -6.29 -33.35
C LYS A 679 -26.54 -5.30 -34.03
N HIS A 680 -27.16 -4.38 -33.30
CA HIS A 680 -28.06 -3.35 -33.85
C HIS A 680 -27.85 -1.97 -33.19
N PRO A 681 -26.95 -1.12 -33.72
CA PRO A 681 -26.80 0.25 -33.28
C PRO A 681 -27.75 1.20 -34.06
N HIS A 682 -28.50 2.01 -33.29
CA HIS A 682 -29.18 3.27 -33.67
C HIS A 682 -30.26 3.25 -34.77
N GLN A 683 -31.51 3.54 -34.38
CA GLN A 683 -32.62 3.81 -35.32
C GLN A 683 -32.80 5.30 -35.68
N ASP A 684 -32.05 6.21 -35.05
CA ASP A 684 -32.13 7.67 -35.26
C ASP A 684 -30.81 8.25 -35.82
N GLU A 685 -30.36 7.77 -36.99
CA GLU A 685 -29.24 8.39 -37.72
C GLU A 685 -29.74 9.35 -38.82
N LEU A 686 -29.16 10.55 -38.86
CA LEU A 686 -29.47 11.56 -39.86
C LEU A 686 -28.78 11.19 -41.19
N ILE A 687 -29.60 10.92 -42.21
CA ILE A 687 -29.15 10.50 -43.55
C ILE A 687 -28.98 11.74 -44.43
N VAL A 688 -27.82 11.88 -45.07
CA VAL A 688 -27.56 12.93 -46.05
C VAL A 688 -27.30 12.31 -47.43
N ASP A 689 -27.88 12.91 -48.47
CA ASP A 689 -27.69 12.47 -49.85
C ASP A 689 -26.51 13.23 -50.47
N ILE A 690 -25.45 12.50 -50.84
CA ILE A 690 -24.26 13.05 -51.47
C ILE A 690 -24.04 12.31 -52.80
N GLY A 691 -24.36 12.99 -53.90
CA GLY A 691 -24.17 12.44 -55.25
C GLY A 691 -25.11 11.31 -55.64
N GLY A 692 -26.36 11.32 -55.16
CA GLY A 692 -27.37 10.30 -55.48
C GLY A 692 -27.19 9.00 -54.70
N LYS A 693 -26.47 9.05 -53.59
CA LYS A 693 -26.33 7.95 -52.62
C LYS A 693 -26.56 8.51 -51.21
N LYS A 694 -27.53 7.92 -50.53
CA LYS A 694 -27.87 8.17 -49.14
C LYS A 694 -26.82 7.54 -48.23
N VAL A 695 -26.18 8.34 -47.39
CA VAL A 695 -25.12 7.89 -46.46
C VAL A 695 -25.41 8.41 -45.04
N PRO A 696 -25.20 7.61 -43.98
CA PRO A 696 -25.35 8.09 -42.61
C PRO A 696 -24.25 9.09 -42.23
N TRP A 697 -24.61 10.15 -41.51
CA TRP A 697 -23.68 11.23 -41.12
C TRP A 697 -22.46 10.73 -40.32
N SER A 698 -22.61 9.65 -39.53
CA SER A 698 -21.55 8.99 -38.76
C SER A 698 -20.42 8.40 -39.61
N SER A 699 -20.64 8.18 -40.91
CA SER A 699 -19.64 7.67 -41.86
C SER A 699 -18.74 8.77 -42.46
N VAL A 700 -19.19 10.02 -42.44
CA VAL A 700 -18.54 11.14 -43.19
C VAL A 700 -17.27 11.64 -42.51
N ASN A 701 -17.14 11.48 -41.19
CA ASN A 701 -16.05 12.08 -40.40
C ASN A 701 -14.95 11.08 -39.95
N LYS A 702 -14.79 9.95 -40.65
CA LYS A 702 -13.66 9.03 -40.45
C LYS A 702 -12.57 9.32 -41.49
N PRO A 703 -11.35 9.76 -41.11
CA PRO A 703 -10.27 9.95 -42.08
C PRO A 703 -9.93 8.61 -42.75
N HIS A 704 -9.94 8.60 -44.09
CA HIS A 704 -9.69 7.41 -44.87
C HIS A 704 -8.22 6.95 -44.77
N THR A 705 -7.96 5.92 -43.97
CA THR A 705 -6.76 5.08 -44.13
C THR A 705 -7.21 3.69 -44.55
N ARG A 706 -7.03 3.40 -45.85
CA ARG A 706 -7.44 2.14 -46.49
C ARG A 706 -6.49 1.01 -46.11
N ILE A 707 -6.72 0.42 -44.93
CA ILE A 707 -6.05 -0.83 -44.53
C ILE A 707 -6.62 -1.96 -45.40
N LEU A 708 -5.75 -2.64 -46.14
CA LEU A 708 -6.08 -3.84 -46.91
C LEU A 708 -6.13 -5.04 -45.96
N ASP A 709 -7.12 -5.93 -46.13
CA ASP A 709 -7.30 -7.11 -45.28
C ASP A 709 -6.05 -8.00 -45.29
N ALA A 710 -5.48 -8.25 -44.10
CA ALA A 710 -4.17 -8.87 -43.93
C ALA A 710 -4.14 -10.40 -44.13
N ASP A 711 -5.26 -11.02 -44.49
CA ASP A 711 -5.46 -12.48 -44.46
C ASP A 711 -5.42 -13.17 -45.83
N LYS A 712 -5.12 -12.47 -46.93
CA LYS A 712 -5.15 -13.06 -48.29
C LYS A 712 -3.82 -13.30 -48.99
N HIS A 713 -2.68 -12.80 -48.48
CA HIS A 713 -1.36 -13.15 -49.02
C HIS A 713 -0.25 -13.12 -47.96
N LYS A 714 0.03 -14.27 -47.34
CA LYS A 714 1.36 -14.64 -46.82
C LYS A 714 1.64 -16.12 -47.13
N PRO A 715 2.76 -16.48 -47.77
CA PRO A 715 3.18 -17.87 -47.86
C PRO A 715 3.61 -18.35 -46.47
N VAL A 716 3.16 -19.54 -46.07
CA VAL A 716 3.55 -20.17 -44.80
C VAL A 716 4.95 -20.78 -44.96
N PRO A 717 5.98 -20.34 -44.21
CA PRO A 717 7.31 -20.95 -44.27
C PRO A 717 7.31 -22.32 -43.58
N ASN A 718 7.92 -23.33 -44.20
CA ASN A 718 8.05 -24.67 -43.62
C ASN A 718 9.13 -24.67 -42.51
N PRO A 719 8.84 -25.08 -41.26
CA PRO A 719 9.77 -24.93 -40.13
C PRO A 719 11.10 -25.68 -40.30
N ASP A 720 11.15 -26.74 -41.10
CA ASP A 720 12.37 -27.55 -41.35
C ASP A 720 13.42 -26.85 -42.23
N THR A 721 13.23 -25.58 -42.57
CA THR A 721 14.11 -24.80 -43.48
C THR A 721 14.99 -23.77 -42.76
N PHE A 722 14.97 -23.71 -41.43
CA PHE A 722 15.85 -22.85 -40.64
C PHE A 722 17.11 -23.61 -40.19
N PRO A 723 18.32 -23.07 -40.39
CA PRO A 723 19.54 -23.69 -39.87
C PRO A 723 19.61 -23.57 -38.34
N ASP A 724 19.85 -24.69 -37.64
CA ASP A 724 20.07 -24.72 -36.18
C ASP A 724 21.28 -23.84 -35.80
N ILE A 725 21.03 -22.81 -35.00
CA ILE A 725 22.07 -21.93 -34.46
C ILE A 725 22.58 -22.54 -33.14
N GLU A 726 23.89 -22.82 -33.08
CA GLU A 726 24.68 -23.41 -31.97
C GLU A 726 24.98 -24.94 -32.01
N PRO A 727 25.68 -25.45 -33.05
CA PRO A 727 26.26 -26.80 -33.01
C PRO A 727 27.32 -26.98 -31.90
N ASP A 728 27.95 -25.91 -31.43
CA ASP A 728 29.03 -25.98 -30.43
C ASP A 728 28.53 -26.03 -28.98
N ALA A 729 27.31 -25.55 -28.70
CA ALA A 729 26.65 -25.77 -27.41
C ALA A 729 26.35 -27.25 -27.20
N LYS A 730 25.79 -27.91 -28.23
CA LYS A 730 25.46 -29.34 -28.23
C LYS A 730 26.69 -30.22 -28.03
N LYS A 731 27.81 -29.91 -28.69
CA LYS A 731 29.10 -30.62 -28.49
C LYS A 731 29.65 -30.49 -27.07
N ARG A 732 29.52 -29.32 -26.43
CA ARG A 732 29.92 -29.14 -25.03
C ARG A 732 29.08 -29.98 -24.08
N GLU A 733 27.78 -30.05 -24.31
CA GLU A 733 26.87 -30.85 -23.49
C GLU A 733 27.13 -32.36 -23.65
N GLU A 734 27.41 -32.84 -24.87
CA GLU A 734 27.85 -34.22 -25.12
C GLU A 734 29.20 -34.55 -24.48
N GLN A 735 30.18 -33.62 -24.50
CA GLN A 735 31.46 -33.80 -23.82
C GLN A 735 31.28 -33.91 -22.30
N LEU A 736 30.49 -33.01 -21.70
CA LEU A 736 30.15 -33.07 -20.26
C LEU A 736 29.38 -34.34 -19.90
N ALA A 737 28.49 -34.83 -20.77
CA ALA A 737 27.80 -36.10 -20.59
C ALA A 737 28.74 -37.31 -20.69
N ALA A 738 29.75 -37.27 -21.57
CA ALA A 738 30.77 -38.31 -21.70
C ALA A 738 31.73 -38.34 -20.49
N GLU A 739 32.12 -37.18 -19.94
CA GLU A 739 32.90 -37.10 -18.70
C GLU A 739 32.11 -37.64 -17.49
N ARG A 740 30.82 -37.28 -17.37
CA ARG A 740 29.94 -37.83 -16.32
C ARG A 740 29.76 -39.35 -16.40
N ARG A 741 29.88 -39.95 -17.60
CA ARG A 741 29.88 -41.41 -17.82
C ARG A 741 31.22 -42.10 -17.58
N LYS A 742 32.30 -41.36 -17.32
CA LYS A 742 33.62 -41.91 -16.93
C LYS A 742 33.91 -41.82 -15.43
N ASN A 743 33.16 -41.00 -14.69
CA ASN A 743 33.29 -40.83 -13.24
C ASN A 743 32.23 -41.61 -12.42
N ASN A 744 31.42 -42.42 -13.09
CA ASN A 744 30.58 -43.49 -12.53
C ASN A 744 31.02 -44.82 -13.16
#